data_AF-A0AAD8N1K6-F1
#
_entry.id   AF-A0AAD8N1K6-F1
#
_cell.length_a   1.000
_cell.length_b   1.000
_cell.length_c   1.000
_cell.angle_alpha   90.00
_cell.angle_beta   90.00
_cell.angle_gamma   90.00
#
_symmetry.space_group_name_H-M   'P 1'
#
loop_
_entity.id
_entity.type
_entity.pdbx_description
1 polymer ?
#
loop_
_entity_poly.entity_id
_entity_poly.type
_entity_poly.pdbx_seq_one_letter_code
_entity_poly.pdbx_strand_id
1 'polypeptide(L)'
;MASKWRKAKMALGLNSCLYVPKTLDDAPPAAGTGFSDGSALSPTVSQVESQRPRTPTTPTPSSSGLRLPKHTGKSSKAICSICLTTMKPGQGHAIFTAECSHSFHFHCITSNVKHGNQICPVCRAKWKEVPFQNPASNLSSRQSRISRGIWPQDDGWMTVVQRLPHPRPDANRHISPLRQAHEPGVFDDDELVDHQPEATAKSSSDNTYFNDRSIGEIEIKTYPEVSSVARSASHSNFNILLHLKAPIGGGEQHYGEDQANPPLISQNPRAPVDLVTVLDISGSMAGTKLVLLKRAMGFVIQNLGPSDRLSVIAFSSTARRLFPLRRMTDAGKQEALQAVNALISNGGTNIAEGLRKGAKVMTDRKCKSPVSSIILLSDGQDTYTITSPRANSRTDYQSLLPSSLHRGSGAGPHIPVHSFGFGADHDAVSMHSISEASGGTFSFIEAESVIQDAFAQCIGGLLSVVVQELQVVVDCVNPRLRLNSIKAGNYISTVTADARMGFIEVGDLYAEEERDFLVILDIPIDKYSADMTLVKIKCHYKDPITKELVTLEESRNVVIQRPETTGQLSVSMEVDRQRNRVCAAEAMAEARAAAERGDLTAAVSVLEHCRKQLSETVSAQAGDRLCVALGAELKEMQERMANRRVYESSGRAYVLSGLSSHSWQRATARGDSMDSTTLMHAYQTPSMVDMVTRSQTMYFGSPSPQLAARPARSFSTQPQPR
;
A
#
# COMPACT_ATOMS: atom_id res chain seq x y z
N MET A 1 -30.52 -7.38 -33.23
CA MET A 1 -30.58 -8.85 -33.39
C MET A 1 -29.97 -9.54 -32.17
N ALA A 2 -30.74 -9.62 -31.08
CA ALA A 2 -30.31 -10.23 -29.82
C ALA A 2 -31.48 -11.06 -29.27
N SER A 3 -31.66 -12.29 -29.75
CA SER A 3 -32.71 -13.21 -29.24
C SER A 3 -32.55 -14.67 -29.70
N LYS A 4 -31.32 -15.19 -29.91
CA LYS A 4 -31.14 -16.61 -30.28
C LYS A 4 -30.14 -17.43 -29.46
N TRP A 5 -29.44 -16.84 -28.49
CA TRP A 5 -28.48 -17.57 -27.63
C TRP A 5 -29.01 -17.91 -26.22
N ARG A 6 -30.30 -17.63 -25.94
CA ARG A 6 -30.93 -17.93 -24.64
C ARG A 6 -31.75 -19.24 -24.63
N LYS A 7 -31.75 -20.00 -25.74
CA LYS A 7 -32.45 -21.30 -25.86
C LYS A 7 -31.53 -22.52 -26.01
N ALA A 8 -30.21 -22.36 -25.90
CA ALA A 8 -29.25 -23.47 -25.95
C ALA A 8 -28.64 -23.85 -24.58
N LYS A 9 -29.12 -23.25 -23.47
CA LYS A 9 -28.55 -23.45 -22.11
C LYS A 9 -29.48 -24.19 -21.14
N MET A 10 -30.54 -24.85 -21.65
CA MET A 10 -31.56 -25.57 -20.87
C MET A 10 -31.74 -27.02 -21.37
N ALA A 11 -30.66 -27.64 -21.84
CA ALA A 11 -30.54 -29.08 -22.02
C ALA A 11 -29.16 -29.48 -21.48
N LEU A 12 -29.08 -30.58 -20.73
CA LEU A 12 -27.96 -31.02 -19.89
C LEU A 12 -28.02 -30.47 -18.44
N GLY A 13 -29.10 -30.82 -17.75
CA GLY A 13 -29.08 -30.92 -16.29
C GLY A 13 -28.53 -32.28 -15.88
N LEU A 14 -27.50 -32.29 -15.04
CA LEU A 14 -27.13 -33.43 -14.20
C LEU A 14 -26.51 -32.87 -12.91
N ASN A 15 -27.24 -33.06 -11.81
CA ASN A 15 -26.77 -32.95 -10.43
C ASN A 15 -26.06 -34.25 -10.05
N SER A 16 -24.92 -34.16 -9.37
CA SER A 16 -24.61 -35.05 -8.23
C SER A 16 -23.42 -34.53 -7.43
N CYS A 17 -23.66 -34.32 -6.14
CA CYS A 17 -22.67 -34.15 -5.09
C CYS A 17 -22.11 -35.52 -4.71
N LEU A 18 -20.79 -35.68 -4.54
CA LEU A 18 -20.25 -36.67 -3.61
C LEU A 18 -18.95 -36.18 -2.97
N TYR A 19 -18.93 -36.32 -1.65
CA TYR A 19 -17.91 -36.02 -0.66
C TYR A 19 -17.05 -37.27 -0.46
N VAL A 20 -15.73 -37.11 -0.33
CA VAL A 20 -14.76 -38.19 -0.06
C VAL A 20 -13.93 -37.83 1.18
N PRO A 21 -13.80 -38.74 2.18
CA PRO A 21 -12.72 -38.70 3.15
C PRO A 21 -11.65 -39.79 2.90
N LYS A 22 -10.45 -39.48 3.42
CA LYS A 22 -9.14 -40.17 3.31
C LYS A 22 -9.07 -41.55 3.98
N THR A 23 -8.17 -42.41 3.49
CA THR A 23 -7.33 -43.33 4.29
C THR A 23 -5.97 -43.59 3.60
N LEU A 24 -4.91 -43.71 4.40
CA LEU A 24 -3.51 -44.04 4.06
C LEU A 24 -3.27 -45.56 4.02
N ASP A 25 -2.30 -45.95 3.17
CA ASP A 25 -1.31 -47.06 3.19
C ASP A 25 -1.73 -48.53 3.43
N ASP A 26 -1.50 -49.42 2.45
CA ASP A 26 -0.25 -50.22 2.34
C ASP A 26 -0.25 -51.19 1.11
N ALA A 27 0.94 -51.70 0.75
CA ALA A 27 1.39 -52.35 -0.50
C ALA A 27 0.76 -53.74 -0.91
N PRO A 28 1.04 -54.28 -2.13
CA PRO A 28 0.39 -55.46 -2.75
C PRO A 28 1.32 -56.73 -2.75
N PRO A 29 1.16 -57.80 -3.58
CA PRO A 29 0.03 -58.37 -4.36
C PRO A 29 -0.16 -59.91 -4.15
N ALA A 30 -1.24 -60.52 -4.67
CA ALA A 30 -1.19 -61.86 -5.34
C ALA A 30 -2.57 -62.39 -5.83
N ALA A 31 -2.55 -62.85 -7.10
CA ALA A 31 -3.19 -64.03 -7.69
C ALA A 31 -4.73 -64.25 -7.62
N GLY A 32 -5.31 -64.47 -8.82
CA GLY A 32 -6.02 -65.74 -9.08
C GLY A 32 -7.53 -65.69 -9.34
N THR A 33 -7.87 -65.89 -10.62
CA THR A 33 -8.94 -66.77 -11.15
C THR A 33 -10.43 -66.53 -10.86
N GLY A 34 -11.24 -66.54 -11.93
CA GLY A 34 -12.40 -67.45 -12.00
C GLY A 34 -13.81 -66.86 -12.15
N PHE A 35 -14.26 -66.77 -13.41
CA PHE A 35 -15.58 -67.16 -13.97
C PHE A 35 -16.92 -67.02 -13.21
N SER A 36 -17.85 -66.34 -13.90
CA SER A 36 -19.21 -66.74 -14.31
C SER A 36 -20.46 -66.67 -13.40
N ASP A 37 -21.46 -66.07 -14.06
CA ASP A 37 -22.89 -66.42 -14.18
C ASP A 37 -23.89 -66.13 -13.05
N GLY A 38 -24.93 -65.38 -13.46
CA GLY A 38 -26.24 -66.03 -13.61
C GLY A 38 -27.40 -65.41 -12.84
N SER A 39 -28.35 -64.84 -13.61
CA SER A 39 -29.81 -64.98 -13.40
C SER A 39 -30.43 -64.25 -12.21
N ALA A 40 -31.70 -63.88 -12.15
CA ALA A 40 -32.80 -63.65 -13.08
C ALA A 40 -33.98 -63.15 -12.22
N LEU A 41 -35.05 -62.72 -12.89
CA LEU A 41 -36.45 -62.67 -12.42
C LEU A 41 -36.96 -61.42 -11.68
N SER A 42 -37.83 -60.73 -12.42
CA SER A 42 -39.00 -59.94 -11.98
C SER A 42 -39.97 -60.78 -11.11
N PRO A 43 -41.03 -60.19 -10.51
CA PRO A 43 -42.27 -60.01 -11.30
C PRO A 43 -43.19 -58.82 -10.93
N THR A 44 -43.92 -58.36 -11.97
CA THR A 44 -45.36 -58.00 -12.04
C THR A 44 -46.01 -56.92 -11.15
N VAL A 45 -46.57 -55.85 -11.75
CA VAL A 45 -48.03 -55.58 -12.07
C VAL A 45 -48.66 -54.74 -10.93
N SER A 46 -49.43 -53.66 -11.10
CA SER A 46 -50.51 -53.29 -12.05
C SER A 46 -50.71 -51.75 -12.03
N GLN A 47 -50.90 -51.11 -13.19
CA GLN A 47 -52.18 -50.54 -13.69
C GLN A 47 -52.78 -49.33 -12.93
N VAL A 48 -53.38 -48.29 -13.54
CA VAL A 48 -53.54 -47.77 -14.91
C VAL A 48 -54.40 -46.48 -14.77
N GLU A 49 -54.04 -45.43 -15.51
CA GLU A 49 -54.91 -44.36 -16.07
C GLU A 49 -55.74 -43.42 -15.15
N SER A 50 -56.13 -42.19 -15.51
CA SER A 50 -56.03 -41.40 -16.73
C SER A 50 -56.43 -39.93 -16.47
N GLN A 51 -55.85 -39.04 -17.28
CA GLN A 51 -56.45 -37.82 -17.88
C GLN A 51 -56.62 -36.49 -17.08
N ARG A 52 -55.99 -35.49 -17.71
CA ARG A 52 -56.04 -34.00 -17.65
C ARG A 52 -57.45 -33.39 -17.95
N PRO A 53 -57.64 -32.05 -18.10
CA PRO A 53 -57.03 -30.85 -17.48
C PRO A 53 -58.08 -29.76 -17.09
N ARG A 54 -57.67 -28.67 -16.40
CA ARG A 54 -57.96 -27.23 -16.70
C ARG A 54 -57.87 -26.34 -15.44
N THR A 55 -57.20 -25.20 -15.59
CA THR A 55 -57.24 -23.99 -14.72
C THR A 55 -58.51 -23.16 -15.02
N PRO A 56 -58.79 -21.95 -14.46
CA PRO A 56 -58.13 -21.13 -13.42
C PRO A 56 -59.11 -20.54 -12.35
N THR A 57 -58.61 -19.87 -11.29
CA THR A 57 -59.04 -18.54 -10.76
C THR A 57 -58.66 -18.30 -9.29
N THR A 58 -58.14 -17.09 -9.01
CA THR A 58 -57.99 -16.43 -7.70
C THR A 58 -59.36 -15.88 -7.24
N PRO A 59 -59.65 -15.68 -5.92
CA PRO A 59 -59.16 -14.50 -5.18
C PRO A 59 -58.90 -14.71 -3.65
N THR A 60 -58.16 -13.77 -3.04
CA THR A 60 -58.02 -13.50 -1.59
C THR A 60 -59.17 -12.57 -1.10
N PRO A 61 -59.26 -12.02 0.15
CA PRO A 61 -58.46 -12.17 1.40
C PRO A 61 -59.27 -12.27 2.72
N SER A 62 -58.56 -12.54 3.84
CA SER A 62 -58.81 -12.10 5.25
C SER A 62 -58.58 -13.26 6.24
N SER A 63 -58.22 -13.08 7.50
CA SER A 63 -57.35 -12.17 8.27
C SER A 63 -57.49 -12.67 9.73
N SER A 64 -56.40 -12.65 10.49
CA SER A 64 -56.37 -12.70 11.97
C SER A 64 -56.78 -14.02 12.65
N GLY A 65 -56.05 -14.61 13.58
CA GLY A 65 -54.92 -14.16 14.38
C GLY A 65 -55.02 -14.89 15.73
N LEU A 66 -54.17 -15.90 15.95
CA LEU A 66 -54.15 -16.71 17.17
C LEU A 66 -53.11 -16.22 18.16
N ARG A 67 -53.51 -16.31 19.44
CA ARG A 67 -52.79 -15.91 20.65
C ARG A 67 -51.54 -16.77 20.91
N LEU A 68 -50.52 -16.13 21.50
CA LEU A 68 -49.34 -16.73 22.14
C LEU A 68 -49.70 -17.62 23.34
N PRO A 69 -48.75 -18.50 23.75
CA PRO A 69 -48.28 -18.40 25.13
C PRO A 69 -46.75 -18.29 25.27
N LYS A 70 -46.37 -17.61 26.35
CA LYS A 70 -45.01 -17.36 26.87
C LYS A 70 -44.35 -18.65 27.37
N HIS A 71 -43.05 -18.79 27.11
CA HIS A 71 -42.10 -19.38 28.06
C HIS A 71 -40.79 -18.58 28.04
N THR A 72 -40.37 -18.13 29.23
CA THR A 72 -39.07 -17.50 29.50
C THR A 72 -38.10 -18.55 30.04
N GLY A 73 -36.92 -18.66 29.44
CA GLY A 73 -35.83 -19.47 29.99
C GLY A 73 -34.57 -19.54 29.12
N LYS A 74 -33.59 -18.69 29.44
CA LYS A 74 -32.13 -18.84 29.30
C LYS A 74 -31.51 -19.10 27.90
N SER A 75 -30.91 -18.05 27.35
CA SER A 75 -29.68 -17.99 26.52
C SER A 75 -29.43 -19.14 25.53
N SER A 76 -30.18 -19.17 24.43
CA SER A 76 -29.89 -20.00 23.26
C SER A 76 -29.16 -19.18 22.18
N LYS A 77 -28.00 -19.68 21.76
CA LYS A 77 -27.19 -19.28 20.59
C LYS A 77 -28.05 -18.59 19.52
N ALA A 78 -27.82 -17.30 19.28
CA ALA A 78 -28.58 -16.55 18.30
C ALA A 78 -28.19 -17.02 16.89
N ILE A 79 -29.16 -17.44 16.07
CA ILE A 79 -28.97 -17.91 14.70
C ILE A 79 -29.36 -16.77 13.75
N CYS A 80 -28.57 -16.50 12.72
CA CYS A 80 -28.92 -15.50 11.72
C CYS A 80 -30.10 -15.99 10.86
N SER A 81 -31.19 -15.23 10.78
CA SER A 81 -32.39 -15.65 10.03
C SER A 81 -32.26 -15.62 8.50
N ILE A 82 -31.13 -15.16 7.97
CA ILE A 82 -30.88 -15.06 6.51
C ILE A 82 -30.03 -16.25 6.04
N CYS A 83 -28.92 -16.55 6.72
CA CYS A 83 -28.02 -17.65 6.35
C CYS A 83 -28.15 -18.88 7.26
N LEU A 84 -29.00 -18.82 8.29
CA LEU A 84 -29.30 -19.90 9.24
C LEU A 84 -28.09 -20.44 10.03
N THR A 85 -26.98 -19.70 10.06
CA THR A 85 -25.77 -20.06 10.83
C THR A 85 -25.70 -19.33 12.18
N THR A 86 -25.02 -19.93 13.16
CA THR A 86 -24.89 -19.42 14.54
C THR A 86 -24.02 -18.16 14.59
N MET A 87 -24.50 -17.11 15.24
CA MET A 87 -23.76 -15.87 15.46
C MET A 87 -22.79 -16.05 16.63
N LYS A 88 -21.47 -16.09 16.36
CA LYS A 88 -20.42 -16.08 17.38
C LYS A 88 -19.90 -14.65 17.59
N PRO A 89 -19.75 -14.15 18.83
CA PRO A 89 -19.12 -12.86 19.09
C PRO A 89 -17.62 -12.95 18.77
N GLY A 90 -17.15 -12.18 17.78
CA GLY A 90 -15.72 -12.08 17.45
C GLY A 90 -15.35 -12.18 15.96
N GLN A 91 -16.28 -12.59 15.08
CA GLN A 91 -16.04 -12.66 13.62
C GLN A 91 -17.17 -11.99 12.81
N GLY A 92 -17.37 -10.69 13.03
CA GLY A 92 -18.38 -9.90 12.33
C GLY A 92 -19.59 -9.60 13.21
N HIS A 93 -19.56 -8.39 13.79
CA HIS A 93 -20.57 -7.79 14.65
C HIS A 93 -22.00 -8.28 14.37
N ALA A 94 -22.59 -9.00 15.33
CA ALA A 94 -24.02 -9.27 15.32
C ALA A 94 -24.74 -7.94 15.54
N ILE A 95 -25.57 -7.52 14.58
CA ILE A 95 -26.38 -6.31 14.75
C ILE A 95 -27.74 -6.70 15.32
N PHE A 96 -28.09 -6.05 16.42
CA PHE A 96 -29.44 -6.01 16.94
C PHE A 96 -30.18 -4.84 16.27
N THR A 97 -31.27 -5.12 15.55
CA THR A 97 -32.16 -4.05 15.07
C THR A 97 -33.11 -3.69 16.21
N ALA A 98 -32.89 -2.52 16.82
CA ALA A 98 -33.56 -2.09 18.05
C ALA A 98 -35.10 -2.10 17.97
N GLU A 99 -35.67 -1.96 16.77
CA GLU A 99 -37.12 -1.84 16.58
C GLU A 99 -37.85 -3.19 16.43
N CYS A 100 -37.18 -4.26 16.00
CA CYS A 100 -37.85 -5.56 15.77
C CYS A 100 -37.17 -6.78 16.37
N SER A 101 -36.10 -6.59 17.15
CA SER A 101 -35.40 -7.65 17.92
C SER A 101 -34.91 -8.86 17.10
N HIS A 102 -34.86 -8.76 15.76
CA HIS A 102 -34.27 -9.78 14.91
C HIS A 102 -32.79 -9.51 14.72
N SER A 103 -32.00 -10.59 14.70
CA SER A 103 -30.55 -10.54 14.63
C SER A 103 -30.03 -11.13 13.33
N PHE A 104 -29.07 -10.45 12.73
CA PHE A 104 -28.47 -10.84 11.45
C PHE A 104 -26.95 -10.69 11.50
N HIS A 105 -26.23 -11.48 10.71
CA HIS A 105 -24.86 -11.14 10.38
C HIS A 105 -24.83 -9.83 9.59
N PHE A 106 -23.82 -9.01 9.85
CA PHE A 106 -23.61 -7.75 9.17
C PHE A 106 -23.68 -7.89 7.64
N HIS A 107 -22.91 -8.82 7.06
CA HIS A 107 -22.90 -9.02 5.61
C HIS A 107 -24.24 -9.50 5.03
N CYS A 108 -25.02 -10.29 5.78
CA CYS A 108 -26.33 -10.76 5.33
C CYS A 108 -27.35 -9.62 5.18
N ILE A 109 -27.29 -8.62 6.07
CA ILE A 109 -28.24 -7.51 6.04
C ILE A 109 -27.83 -6.40 5.06
N THR A 110 -26.53 -6.17 4.86
CA THR A 110 -26.01 -5.15 3.95
C THR A 110 -26.44 -5.39 2.50
N SER A 111 -26.53 -6.65 2.07
CA SER A 111 -27.07 -6.99 0.75
C SER A 111 -28.54 -6.56 0.59
N ASN A 112 -29.37 -6.69 1.63
CA ASN A 112 -30.79 -6.31 1.54
C ASN A 112 -30.99 -4.79 1.52
N VAL A 113 -30.19 -4.04 2.28
CA VAL A 113 -30.22 -2.57 2.31
C VAL A 113 -29.67 -1.96 1.02
N LYS A 114 -28.65 -2.57 0.40
CA LYS A 114 -28.04 -2.11 -0.86
C LYS A 114 -29.02 -2.09 -2.04
N HIS A 115 -30.08 -2.91 -1.99
CA HIS A 115 -31.15 -2.93 -3.00
C HIS A 115 -32.35 -2.02 -2.67
N GLY A 116 -32.22 -1.11 -1.68
CA GLY A 116 -33.24 -0.11 -1.36
C GLY A 116 -34.37 -0.59 -0.43
N ASN A 117 -34.27 -1.80 0.13
CA ASN A 117 -35.30 -2.34 1.03
C ASN A 117 -35.03 -1.92 2.49
N GLN A 118 -35.80 -0.97 3.00
CA GLN A 118 -35.77 -0.54 4.42
C GLN A 118 -36.73 -1.37 5.30
N ILE A 119 -36.86 -2.66 5.00
CA ILE A 119 -37.86 -3.54 5.61
C ILE A 119 -37.16 -4.79 6.17
N CYS A 120 -37.49 -5.16 7.40
CA CYS A 120 -37.01 -6.39 8.02
C CYS A 120 -37.43 -7.63 7.19
N PRO A 121 -36.51 -8.52 6.77
CA PRO A 121 -36.85 -9.72 6.00
C PRO A 121 -37.79 -10.69 6.72
N VAL A 122 -37.78 -10.68 8.06
CA VAL A 122 -38.49 -11.66 8.88
C VAL A 122 -39.90 -11.18 9.23
N CYS A 123 -40.02 -9.97 9.80
CA CYS A 123 -41.31 -9.46 10.28
C CYS A 123 -41.91 -8.34 9.42
N ARG A 124 -41.21 -7.91 8.38
CA ARG A 124 -41.61 -6.81 7.49
C ARG A 124 -41.83 -5.45 8.17
N ALA A 125 -41.33 -5.26 9.39
CA ALA A 125 -41.28 -3.94 10.02
C ALA A 125 -40.43 -2.98 9.19
N LYS A 126 -40.93 -1.76 8.95
CA LYS A 126 -40.19 -0.68 8.30
C LYS A 126 -39.21 -0.07 9.30
N TRP A 127 -37.93 -0.03 8.94
CA TRP A 127 -36.89 0.60 9.76
C TRP A 127 -36.95 2.12 9.58
N LYS A 128 -37.12 2.86 10.67
CA LYS A 128 -37.10 4.34 10.63
C LYS A 128 -35.68 4.90 10.61
N GLU A 129 -34.74 4.20 11.23
CA GLU A 129 -33.32 4.49 11.19
C GLU A 129 -32.57 3.28 10.65
N VAL A 130 -32.14 3.37 9.40
CA VAL A 130 -31.10 2.50 8.84
C VAL A 130 -29.77 3.09 9.33
N PRO A 131 -28.70 2.31 9.66
CA PRO A 131 -27.45 2.86 10.19
C PRO A 131 -26.70 3.85 9.27
N PHE A 132 -27.29 4.23 8.14
CA PHE A 132 -26.83 5.30 7.27
C PHE A 132 -28.04 6.01 6.64
N GLN A 133 -28.51 7.09 7.27
CA GLN A 133 -28.95 8.35 6.63
C GLN A 133 -29.52 9.32 7.68
N ASN A 134 -29.09 10.58 7.63
CA ASN A 134 -29.75 11.73 8.24
C ASN A 134 -29.71 12.91 7.23
N PRO A 135 -30.56 13.95 7.33
CA PRO A 135 -31.70 14.07 6.43
C PRO A 135 -31.63 15.23 5.42
N ALA A 136 -32.44 15.05 4.36
CA ALA A 136 -33.09 16.03 3.50
C ALA A 136 -32.30 16.67 2.34
N SER A 137 -32.43 16.05 1.16
CA SER A 137 -32.60 16.76 -0.12
C SER A 137 -33.80 16.20 -0.88
N ASN A 138 -35.00 16.66 -0.49
CA ASN A 138 -36.16 16.62 -1.38
C ASN A 138 -36.10 17.87 -2.25
N LEU A 139 -35.95 17.71 -3.57
CA LEU A 139 -36.69 18.44 -4.59
C LEU A 139 -36.33 17.89 -5.98
N SER A 140 -37.29 17.20 -6.57
CA SER A 140 -37.27 16.69 -7.94
C SER A 140 -37.50 17.80 -8.96
N SER A 141 -36.61 17.84 -9.95
CA SER A 141 -36.81 18.18 -11.37
C SER A 141 -38.18 18.73 -11.81
N ARG A 142 -38.17 19.94 -12.38
CA ARG A 142 -39.04 20.28 -13.52
C ARG A 142 -38.36 21.29 -14.45
N GLN A 143 -38.27 20.92 -15.73
CA GLN A 143 -37.68 21.67 -16.86
C GLN A 143 -38.49 22.91 -17.25
N SER A 144 -37.81 23.99 -17.70
CA SER A 144 -38.10 24.72 -18.95
C SER A 144 -37.12 25.88 -19.22
N ARG A 145 -36.89 26.15 -20.52
CA ARG A 145 -35.89 27.08 -21.11
C ARG A 145 -36.40 28.54 -21.24
N ILE A 146 -35.45 29.44 -21.56
CA ILE A 146 -35.53 30.70 -22.38
C ILE A 146 -35.58 32.08 -21.67
N SER A 147 -34.51 32.84 -21.95
CA SER A 147 -34.33 34.30 -22.22
C SER A 147 -34.37 35.43 -21.16
N ARG A 148 -33.45 36.39 -21.43
CA ARG A 148 -33.17 37.71 -20.84
C ARG A 148 -34.36 38.68 -20.84
N GLY A 149 -34.40 39.57 -19.84
CA GLY A 149 -35.19 40.82 -19.83
C GLY A 149 -34.91 41.66 -18.57
N ILE A 150 -34.93 42.99 -18.71
CA ILE A 150 -34.46 44.05 -17.80
C ILE A 150 -35.67 44.79 -17.16
N TRP A 151 -35.68 44.93 -15.82
CA TRP A 151 -36.28 45.98 -14.92
C TRP A 151 -37.82 46.26 -14.96
N PRO A 152 -38.48 47.01 -14.01
CA PRO A 152 -38.09 47.62 -12.71
C PRO A 152 -39.08 47.39 -11.50
N GLN A 153 -38.60 47.79 -10.31
CA GLN A 153 -39.23 48.44 -9.11
C GLN A 153 -40.78 48.59 -9.02
N ASP A 154 -41.42 48.11 -7.93
CA ASP A 154 -42.15 48.93 -6.93
C ASP A 154 -42.66 48.12 -5.70
N ASP A 155 -43.03 48.86 -4.65
CA ASP A 155 -43.02 48.61 -3.21
C ASP A 155 -44.14 47.77 -2.54
N GLY A 156 -43.86 47.37 -1.28
CA GLY A 156 -44.83 47.53 -0.17
C GLY A 156 -45.11 46.30 0.73
N TRP A 157 -44.43 46.17 1.88
CA TRP A 157 -45.02 46.21 3.25
C TRP A 157 -44.03 45.79 4.35
N MET A 158 -43.92 46.66 5.35
CA MET A 158 -43.08 46.66 6.56
C MET A 158 -43.45 45.57 7.60
N THR A 159 -42.49 44.85 8.20
CA THR A 159 -41.77 45.13 9.48
C THR A 159 -42.52 44.75 10.77
N VAL A 160 -42.05 43.72 11.50
CA VAL A 160 -41.60 43.76 12.92
C VAL A 160 -40.62 42.59 13.15
N VAL A 161 -39.34 42.89 13.33
CA VAL A 161 -38.37 42.00 14.00
C VAL A 161 -37.81 42.76 15.19
N GLN A 162 -37.97 42.18 16.37
CA GLN A 162 -37.54 42.72 17.65
C GLN A 162 -36.02 42.54 17.83
N ARG A 163 -35.38 43.63 18.26
CA ARG A 163 -33.95 43.79 18.53
C ARG A 163 -33.46 42.93 19.71
N LEU A 164 -32.25 42.39 19.58
CA LEU A 164 -31.30 42.19 20.68
C LEU A 164 -29.93 42.79 20.29
N PRO A 165 -29.13 43.31 21.25
CA PRO A 165 -28.14 44.35 21.00
C PRO A 165 -26.74 43.82 20.67
N HIS A 166 -25.97 44.68 19.98
CA HIS A 166 -24.54 44.53 19.71
C HIS A 166 -23.69 44.59 21.00
N PRO A 167 -22.60 43.81 21.12
CA PRO A 167 -21.55 44.10 22.10
C PRO A 167 -20.59 45.17 21.56
N ARG A 168 -20.38 46.21 22.36
CA ARG A 168 -19.27 47.18 22.24
C ARG A 168 -17.95 46.55 22.74
N PRO A 169 -16.79 47.10 22.31
CA PRO A 169 -15.48 46.51 22.53
C PRO A 169 -14.92 46.93 23.90
N ASP A 170 -14.53 45.96 24.73
CA ASP A 170 -13.65 46.19 25.87
C ASP A 170 -12.44 45.26 25.79
N ALA A 171 -11.29 45.86 26.10
CA ALA A 171 -9.95 45.39 25.81
C ALA A 171 -9.46 44.25 26.73
N ASN A 172 -8.41 43.57 26.25
CA ASN A 172 -7.58 42.56 26.91
C ASN A 172 -8.10 41.12 26.99
N ARG A 173 -8.11 40.44 25.84
CA ARG A 173 -7.51 39.09 25.68
C ARG A 173 -7.19 38.87 24.20
N HIS A 174 -5.91 39.01 23.84
CA HIS A 174 -5.41 38.72 22.50
C HIS A 174 -5.55 37.22 22.19
N ILE A 175 -6.61 36.85 21.47
CA ILE A 175 -6.58 35.70 20.57
C ILE A 175 -6.36 36.30 19.20
N SER A 176 -5.12 36.31 18.74
CA SER A 176 -4.78 36.72 17.38
C SER A 176 -5.42 35.72 16.41
N PRO A 177 -6.20 36.18 15.41
CA PRO A 177 -6.40 35.37 14.22
C PRO A 177 -5.01 35.08 13.66
N LEU A 178 -4.73 33.85 13.21
CA LEU A 178 -3.52 33.54 12.44
C LEU A 178 -3.45 34.52 11.27
N ARG A 179 -2.71 35.63 11.48
CA ARG A 179 -2.36 36.57 10.42
C ARG A 179 -1.68 35.73 9.34
N GLN A 180 -2.13 35.88 8.10
CA GLN A 180 -1.40 35.41 6.93
C GLN A 180 0.01 36.00 7.02
N ALA A 181 0.95 35.23 7.56
CA ALA A 181 2.34 35.60 7.61
C ALA A 181 2.84 35.59 6.17
N HIS A 182 3.56 36.65 5.77
CA HIS A 182 4.33 36.64 4.54
C HIS A 182 5.29 35.46 4.63
N GLU A 183 5.25 34.56 3.64
CA GLU A 183 6.21 33.46 3.59
C GLU A 183 7.62 34.04 3.45
N PRO A 184 8.59 33.59 4.26
CA PRO A 184 9.94 34.11 4.19
C PRO A 184 10.60 33.72 2.86
N GLY A 185 11.51 34.58 2.40
CA GLY A 185 12.27 34.38 1.17
C GLY A 185 13.21 33.17 1.22
N VAL A 186 13.56 32.69 2.41
CA VAL A 186 14.38 31.50 2.70
C VAL A 186 13.67 30.71 3.80
N PHE A 187 13.70 29.38 3.75
CA PHE A 187 13.04 28.50 4.71
C PHE A 187 14.02 27.92 5.75
N ASP A 188 14.76 28.80 6.42
CA ASP A 188 15.74 28.47 7.46
C ASP A 188 15.19 28.69 8.88
N ASP A 189 13.87 28.77 9.03
CA ASP A 189 13.19 28.94 10.32
C ASP A 189 12.95 27.63 11.07
N ASP A 190 13.75 26.60 10.75
CA ASP A 190 13.75 25.32 11.46
C ASP A 190 14.40 25.41 12.85
N GLU A 191 13.88 24.62 13.78
CA GLU A 191 14.40 24.53 15.15
C GLU A 191 15.84 23.97 15.13
N LEU A 192 16.74 24.60 15.88
CA LEU A 192 18.09 24.08 16.09
C LEU A 192 17.99 22.73 16.79
N VAL A 193 18.49 21.69 16.13
CA VAL A 193 18.59 20.36 16.73
C VAL A 193 19.80 20.41 17.66
N ASP A 194 19.57 20.38 18.98
CA ASP A 194 20.65 20.18 19.96
C ASP A 194 21.39 18.89 19.59
N HIS A 195 22.57 19.04 19.00
CA HIS A 195 23.54 17.98 18.94
C HIS A 195 23.97 17.74 20.38
N GLN A 196 23.58 16.62 20.99
CA GLN A 196 24.22 16.22 22.24
C GLN A 196 25.74 16.25 22.02
N PRO A 197 26.51 16.86 22.93
CA PRO A 197 27.89 17.18 22.69
C PRO A 197 28.70 15.90 22.46
N GLU A 198 29.55 15.95 21.44
CA GLU A 198 30.70 15.08 21.28
C GLU A 198 31.34 14.89 22.65
N ALA A 199 31.32 13.64 23.14
CA ALA A 199 32.07 13.27 24.32
C ALA A 199 33.55 13.49 23.99
N THR A 200 34.06 14.64 24.41
CA THR A 200 35.47 14.98 24.35
C THR A 200 36.26 13.84 24.98
N ALA A 201 37.08 13.20 24.17
CA ALA A 201 38.03 12.18 24.58
C ALA A 201 38.91 12.74 25.71
N LYS A 202 38.59 12.35 26.95
CA LYS A 202 39.52 12.41 28.06
C LYS A 202 40.02 11.01 28.32
N SER A 203 41.31 10.84 28.10
CA SER A 203 42.09 9.68 28.45
C SER A 203 41.95 9.37 29.94
N SER A 204 41.31 8.26 30.27
CA SER A 204 41.58 7.52 31.50
C SER A 204 41.23 6.06 31.26
N SER A 205 42.29 5.25 31.23
CA SER A 205 42.26 3.80 31.34
C SER A 205 41.51 3.36 32.60
N ASP A 206 40.35 2.72 32.44
CA ASP A 206 40.05 1.43 33.08
C ASP A 206 38.62 0.93 32.79
N ASN A 207 38.55 -0.38 32.55
CA ASN A 207 37.39 -1.29 32.63
C ASN A 207 36.24 -1.19 31.61
N THR A 208 36.32 -2.13 30.66
CA THR A 208 35.32 -3.18 30.35
C THR A 208 33.86 -2.93 30.75
N TYR A 209 32.94 -3.30 29.83
CA TYR A 209 31.46 -3.30 29.92
C TYR A 209 30.71 -2.12 29.28
N PHE A 210 30.86 -1.86 27.97
CA PHE A 210 29.80 -1.32 27.10
C PHE A 210 30.20 -1.53 25.63
N ASN A 211 30.02 -2.74 25.11
CA ASN A 211 30.32 -3.03 23.71
C ASN A 211 29.31 -4.02 23.12
N ASP A 212 28.02 -3.68 23.18
CA ASP A 212 26.96 -4.56 22.68
C ASP A 212 25.74 -3.79 22.17
N ARG A 213 25.95 -2.85 21.24
CA ARG A 213 24.87 -2.26 20.42
C ARG A 213 25.32 -2.07 18.97
N SER A 214 26.07 -3.01 18.42
CA SER A 214 26.22 -3.10 16.97
C SER A 214 24.86 -3.48 16.38
N ILE A 215 24.23 -2.55 15.66
CA ILE A 215 23.21 -2.94 14.68
C ILE A 215 23.86 -4.01 13.79
N GLY A 216 23.16 -5.12 13.54
CA GLY A 216 23.72 -6.22 12.76
C GLY A 216 24.26 -5.75 11.41
N GLU A 217 25.22 -6.47 10.85
CA GLU A 217 25.71 -6.18 9.50
C GLU A 217 24.67 -6.58 8.43
N ILE A 218 24.76 -5.98 7.25
CA ILE A 218 23.96 -6.38 6.09
C ILE A 218 24.28 -7.82 5.71
N GLU A 219 23.25 -8.66 5.58
CA GLU A 219 23.42 -10.03 5.12
C GLU A 219 23.46 -10.08 3.58
N ILE A 220 24.47 -10.74 3.01
CA ILE A 220 24.70 -10.82 1.56
C ILE A 220 24.70 -12.27 1.07
N LYS A 221 23.59 -12.83 0.62
CA LYS A 221 23.58 -14.19 0.07
C LYS A 221 23.80 -14.18 -1.43
N THR A 222 24.45 -15.22 -1.95
CA THR A 222 24.75 -15.34 -3.38
C THR A 222 24.41 -16.74 -3.88
N TYR A 223 23.80 -16.80 -5.06
CA TYR A 223 23.35 -18.06 -5.66
C TYR A 223 23.75 -18.11 -7.13
N PRO A 224 24.61 -19.06 -7.55
CA PRO A 224 24.86 -19.29 -8.96
C PRO A 224 23.66 -20.01 -9.59
N GLU A 225 23.37 -19.75 -10.87
CA GLU A 225 22.27 -20.40 -11.61
C GLU A 225 22.38 -21.92 -11.60
N VAL A 226 23.60 -22.44 -11.77
CA VAL A 226 23.95 -23.84 -11.58
C VAL A 226 25.24 -23.96 -10.77
N SER A 227 25.36 -25.01 -9.97
CA SER A 227 26.53 -25.25 -9.10
C SER A 227 27.78 -25.71 -9.85
N SER A 228 27.63 -26.17 -11.10
CA SER A 228 28.75 -26.70 -11.90
C SER A 228 28.59 -26.45 -13.39
N VAL A 229 29.72 -26.25 -14.07
CA VAL A 229 29.80 -26.11 -15.54
C VAL A 229 31.01 -26.90 -16.05
N ALA A 230 30.85 -27.73 -17.08
CA ALA A 230 31.95 -28.54 -17.62
C ALA A 230 33.18 -27.69 -17.95
N ARG A 231 34.36 -28.17 -17.56
CA ARG A 231 35.65 -27.48 -17.76
C ARG A 231 35.99 -27.25 -19.24
N SER A 232 35.48 -28.13 -20.11
CA SER A 232 35.61 -28.09 -21.57
C SER A 232 34.60 -27.17 -22.27
N ALA A 233 33.61 -26.64 -21.54
CA ALA A 233 32.55 -25.80 -22.09
C ALA A 233 32.64 -24.36 -21.58
N SER A 234 32.28 -23.42 -22.46
CA SER A 234 31.91 -22.07 -22.08
C SER A 234 30.42 -22.01 -21.80
N HIS A 235 30.00 -21.11 -20.91
CA HIS A 235 28.59 -20.83 -20.66
C HIS A 235 28.36 -19.33 -20.75
N SER A 236 27.63 -18.89 -21.76
CA SER A 236 27.27 -17.49 -21.92
C SER A 236 26.07 -17.13 -21.05
N ASN A 237 25.94 -15.85 -20.70
CA ASN A 237 24.81 -15.30 -19.94
C ASN A 237 24.50 -16.08 -18.64
N PHE A 238 25.54 -16.53 -17.94
CA PHE A 238 25.40 -17.20 -16.66
C PHE A 238 24.91 -16.22 -15.60
N ASN A 239 23.85 -16.59 -14.88
CA ASN A 239 23.24 -15.73 -13.88
C ASN A 239 23.79 -16.03 -12.48
N ILE A 240 24.08 -14.97 -11.72
CA ILE A 240 24.35 -15.04 -10.29
C ILE A 240 23.35 -14.12 -9.61
N LEU A 241 22.55 -14.67 -8.70
CA LEU A 241 21.71 -13.88 -7.82
C LEU A 241 22.55 -13.34 -6.66
N LEU A 242 22.49 -12.04 -6.48
CA LEU A 242 22.93 -11.33 -5.29
C LEU A 242 21.69 -10.93 -4.47
N HIS A 243 21.56 -11.49 -3.27
CA HIS A 243 20.51 -11.19 -2.31
C HIS A 243 21.09 -10.39 -1.15
N LEU A 244 20.56 -9.21 -0.90
CA LEU A 244 20.92 -8.34 0.21
C LEU A 244 19.75 -8.29 1.19
N LYS A 245 20.03 -8.39 2.49
CA LYS A 245 19.05 -8.22 3.55
C LYS A 245 19.58 -7.28 4.61
N ALA A 246 18.83 -6.21 4.86
CA ALA A 246 19.16 -5.26 5.90
C ALA A 246 19.01 -5.89 7.29
N PRO A 247 19.82 -5.46 8.26
CA PRO A 247 19.75 -5.96 9.62
C PRO A 247 18.43 -5.59 10.30
N ILE A 248 18.15 -6.30 11.40
CA ILE A 248 17.04 -5.96 12.29
C ILE A 248 17.36 -4.61 12.95
N GLY A 249 16.40 -3.68 12.94
CA GLY A 249 16.55 -2.37 13.56
C GLY A 249 16.58 -2.45 15.08
N GLY A 250 17.79 -2.56 15.66
CA GLY A 250 18.07 -2.44 17.08
C GLY A 250 17.52 -3.58 17.98
N GLY A 251 18.40 -4.45 18.45
CA GLY A 251 18.30 -5.22 19.71
C GLY A 251 17.19 -6.27 19.80
N GLU A 252 17.58 -7.54 19.74
CA GLU A 252 16.77 -8.70 20.09
C GLU A 252 16.03 -8.51 21.43
N GLN A 253 14.71 -8.71 21.42
CA GLN A 253 14.02 -9.22 22.60
C GLN A 253 14.18 -10.74 22.56
N HIS A 254 15.22 -11.25 23.22
CA HIS A 254 15.21 -12.63 23.70
C HIS A 254 13.98 -12.76 24.62
N TYR A 255 12.91 -13.37 24.13
CA TYR A 255 11.79 -13.80 24.96
C TYR A 255 12.28 -14.96 25.85
N GLY A 256 12.96 -14.62 26.94
CA GLY A 256 13.02 -15.50 28.10
C GLY A 256 11.63 -15.53 28.73
N GLU A 257 11.03 -16.72 28.81
CA GLU A 257 9.87 -16.97 29.66
C GLU A 257 10.23 -16.64 31.11
N ASP A 258 9.97 -15.41 31.55
CA ASP A 258 9.70 -15.15 32.95
C ASP A 258 8.68 -14.02 33.10
N GLN A 259 7.59 -14.37 33.79
CA GLN A 259 6.42 -13.54 33.98
C GLN A 259 6.69 -12.40 34.98
N ALA A 260 5.92 -11.31 34.80
CA ALA A 260 5.72 -10.18 35.72
C ALA A 260 6.67 -8.98 35.58
N ASN A 261 6.57 -8.26 34.45
CA ASN A 261 6.55 -6.80 34.42
C ASN A 261 5.94 -6.31 33.09
N PRO A 262 5.08 -5.26 33.08
CA PRO A 262 4.63 -4.66 31.83
C PRO A 262 5.85 -4.05 31.12
N PRO A 263 6.01 -4.24 29.78
CA PRO A 263 7.18 -3.74 29.09
C PRO A 263 7.17 -2.20 29.14
N LEU A 264 8.18 -1.64 29.81
CA LEU A 264 8.57 -0.26 29.59
C LEU A 264 8.90 -0.14 28.09
N ILE A 265 8.25 0.81 27.40
CA ILE A 265 8.50 1.12 26.00
C ILE A 265 9.94 1.64 25.90
N SER A 266 10.90 0.73 25.80
CA SER A 266 12.26 1.04 25.39
C SER A 266 12.16 1.42 23.92
N GLN A 267 12.11 2.72 23.65
CA GLN A 267 12.24 3.21 22.28
C GLN A 267 13.61 2.80 21.78
N ASN A 268 13.66 1.77 20.94
CA ASN A 268 14.87 1.45 20.22
C ASN A 268 15.31 2.70 19.45
N PRO A 269 16.57 3.12 19.59
CA PRO A 269 17.05 4.33 18.94
C PRO A 269 16.98 4.09 17.44
N ARG A 270 16.10 4.84 16.76
CA ARG A 270 16.05 4.90 15.30
C ARG A 270 16.52 6.26 14.82
N ALA A 271 16.94 6.31 13.57
CA ALA A 271 17.33 7.55 12.93
C ALA A 271 16.16 8.56 12.89
N PRO A 272 16.39 9.84 13.25
CA PRO A 272 15.41 10.90 13.06
C PRO A 272 15.10 11.12 11.57
N VAL A 273 13.85 11.47 11.27
CA VAL A 273 13.37 11.71 9.91
C VAL A 273 12.98 13.17 9.69
N ASP A 274 13.43 13.77 8.58
CA ASP A 274 12.86 14.99 8.03
C ASP A 274 11.81 14.63 6.95
N LEU A 275 10.53 14.84 7.26
CA LEU A 275 9.42 14.54 6.36
C LEU A 275 8.77 15.84 5.85
N VAL A 276 8.64 16.00 4.54
CA VAL A 276 7.87 17.08 3.93
C VAL A 276 6.68 16.47 3.19
N THR A 277 5.46 16.87 3.55
CA THR A 277 4.25 16.43 2.85
C THR A 277 3.74 17.53 1.93
N VAL A 278 3.55 17.19 0.66
CA VAL A 278 3.02 18.05 -0.40
C VAL A 278 1.63 17.54 -0.76
N LEU A 279 0.61 18.27 -0.30
CA LEU A 279 -0.78 17.83 -0.28
C LEU A 279 -1.63 18.62 -1.27
N ASP A 280 -2.28 17.93 -2.20
CA ASP A 280 -3.26 18.56 -3.09
C ASP A 280 -4.51 18.96 -2.31
N ILE A 281 -4.90 20.22 -2.45
CA ILE A 281 -6.14 20.80 -1.95
C ILE A 281 -6.95 21.45 -3.09
N SER A 282 -6.80 20.95 -4.31
CA SER A 282 -7.62 21.34 -5.46
C SER A 282 -9.11 21.07 -5.23
N GLY A 283 -9.96 21.65 -6.07
CA GLY A 283 -11.41 21.45 -5.98
C GLY A 283 -11.86 19.99 -6.08
N SER A 284 -11.11 19.13 -6.77
CA SER A 284 -11.41 17.68 -6.89
C SER A 284 -11.26 16.92 -5.58
N MET A 285 -10.40 17.41 -4.68
CA MET A 285 -10.21 16.85 -3.34
C MET A 285 -11.37 17.12 -2.38
N ALA A 286 -12.39 17.89 -2.78
CA ALA A 286 -13.52 18.23 -1.92
C ALA A 286 -14.31 17.00 -1.42
N GLY A 287 -14.96 17.15 -0.27
CA GLY A 287 -15.79 16.09 0.32
C GLY A 287 -14.95 14.99 0.98
N THR A 288 -15.24 13.73 0.65
CA THR A 288 -14.68 12.57 1.36
C THR A 288 -13.16 12.45 1.18
N LYS A 289 -12.61 12.81 0.01
CA LYS A 289 -11.17 12.70 -0.28
C LYS A 289 -10.32 13.53 0.68
N LEU A 290 -10.68 14.81 0.89
CA LEU A 290 -9.99 15.68 1.85
C LEU A 290 -10.17 15.21 3.30
N VAL A 291 -11.34 14.70 3.68
CA VAL A 291 -11.55 14.14 5.03
C VAL A 291 -10.63 12.95 5.29
N LEU A 292 -10.49 12.06 4.30
CA LEU A 292 -9.61 10.91 4.38
C LEU A 292 -8.13 11.32 4.38
N LEU A 293 -7.75 12.30 3.57
CA LEU A 293 -6.40 12.86 3.60
C LEU A 293 -6.07 13.40 4.99
N LYS A 294 -6.97 14.18 5.60
CA LYS A 294 -6.78 14.70 6.97
C LYS A 294 -6.62 13.58 7.99
N ARG A 295 -7.40 12.51 7.87
CA ARG A 295 -7.29 11.32 8.73
C ARG A 295 -5.95 10.60 8.54
N ALA A 296 -5.54 10.37 7.30
CA ALA A 296 -4.26 9.74 6.98
C ALA A 296 -3.08 10.58 7.49
N MET A 297 -3.12 11.90 7.29
CA MET A 297 -2.12 12.81 7.85
C MET A 297 -2.13 12.85 9.38
N GLY A 298 -3.30 12.76 10.00
CA GLY A 298 -3.41 12.60 11.45
C GLY A 298 -2.70 11.35 11.95
N PHE A 299 -2.82 10.23 11.22
CA PHE A 299 -2.11 8.99 11.53
C PHE A 299 -0.60 9.17 11.40
N VAL A 300 -0.12 9.80 10.32
CA VAL A 300 1.32 10.11 10.15
C VAL A 300 1.83 10.94 11.34
N ILE A 301 1.19 12.07 11.65
CA ILE A 301 1.62 13.00 12.71
C ILE A 301 1.71 12.30 14.07
N GLN A 302 0.77 11.41 14.38
CA GLN A 302 0.77 10.69 15.66
C GLN A 302 1.91 9.67 15.77
N ASN A 303 2.30 9.03 14.67
CA ASN A 303 3.34 8.01 14.63
C ASN A 303 4.77 8.58 14.49
N LEU A 304 4.92 9.84 14.10
CA LEU A 304 6.23 10.53 14.17
C LEU A 304 6.68 10.69 15.63
N GLY A 305 7.97 10.53 15.88
CA GLY A 305 8.59 10.67 17.20
C GLY A 305 9.00 12.12 17.50
N PRO A 306 9.31 12.45 18.76
CA PRO A 306 9.71 13.81 19.15
C PRO A 306 10.99 14.30 18.47
N SER A 307 11.85 13.40 18.01
CA SER A 307 13.07 13.72 17.25
C SER A 307 12.83 13.93 15.75
N ASP A 308 11.69 13.48 15.21
CA ASP A 308 11.38 13.68 13.80
C ASP A 308 10.87 15.09 13.55
N ARG A 309 11.03 15.57 12.33
CA ARG A 309 10.53 16.87 11.89
C ARG A 309 9.56 16.71 10.72
N LEU A 310 8.48 17.47 10.76
CA LEU A 310 7.45 17.51 9.72
C LEU A 310 7.28 18.93 9.19
N SER A 311 7.12 19.07 7.88
CA SER A 311 6.63 20.28 7.22
C SER A 311 5.45 19.93 6.33
N VAL A 312 4.42 20.78 6.33
CA VAL A 312 3.20 20.56 5.54
C VAL A 312 3.06 21.67 4.52
N ILE A 313 3.06 21.27 3.25
CA ILE A 313 2.80 22.12 2.09
C ILE A 313 1.46 21.72 1.53
N ALA A 314 0.57 22.69 1.34
CA ALA A 314 -0.65 22.49 0.59
C ALA A 314 -0.55 23.23 -0.74
N PHE A 315 -1.03 22.61 -1.81
CA PHE A 315 -1.03 23.22 -3.12
C PHE A 315 -2.38 23.07 -3.82
N SER A 316 -2.71 24.08 -4.62
CA SER A 316 -3.77 24.01 -5.62
C SER A 316 -3.30 24.77 -6.86
N SER A 317 -3.91 25.91 -7.21
CA SER A 317 -3.38 26.83 -8.22
C SER A 317 -2.05 27.47 -7.79
N THR A 318 -1.83 27.58 -6.48
CA THR A 318 -0.58 28.04 -5.87
C THR A 318 -0.19 27.10 -4.74
N ALA A 319 1.11 26.98 -4.45
CA ALA A 319 1.60 26.22 -3.32
C ALA A 319 1.83 27.13 -2.11
N ARG A 320 1.58 26.64 -0.89
CA ARG A 320 1.78 27.36 0.37
C ARG A 320 2.35 26.45 1.45
N ARG A 321 3.29 26.94 2.24
CA ARG A 321 3.81 26.21 3.40
C ARG A 321 2.89 26.50 4.59
N LEU A 322 2.06 25.53 4.95
CA LEU A 322 1.08 25.67 6.03
C LEU A 322 1.68 25.43 7.40
N PHE A 323 2.65 24.52 7.47
CA PHE A 323 3.35 24.19 8.70
C PHE A 323 4.87 24.21 8.43
N PRO A 324 5.66 25.04 9.14
CA PRO A 324 7.12 25.03 9.05
C PRO A 324 7.71 23.67 9.42
N LEU A 325 8.96 23.40 9.01
CA LEU A 325 9.67 22.20 9.43
C LEU A 325 9.97 22.27 10.94
N ARG A 326 9.22 21.51 11.74
CA ARG A 326 9.32 21.51 13.22
C ARG A 326 9.33 20.10 13.80
N ARG A 327 9.89 19.95 14.99
CA ARG A 327 9.91 18.69 15.72
C ARG A 327 8.51 18.23 16.11
N MET A 328 8.24 16.93 16.01
CA MET A 328 6.96 16.31 16.38
C MET A 328 6.91 15.98 17.87
N THR A 329 7.26 16.94 18.72
CA THR A 329 6.93 16.94 20.15
C THR A 329 5.40 16.99 20.33
N ASP A 330 4.88 16.77 21.54
CA ASP A 330 3.43 16.82 21.76
C ASP A 330 2.80 18.15 21.30
N ALA A 331 3.52 19.27 21.52
CA ALA A 331 3.12 20.58 21.02
C ALA A 331 3.19 20.65 19.48
N GLY A 332 4.30 20.22 18.88
CA GLY A 332 4.46 20.22 17.41
C GLY A 332 3.42 19.35 16.70
N LYS A 333 3.07 18.19 17.28
CA LYS A 333 2.00 17.31 16.79
C LYS A 333 0.65 18.01 16.86
N GLN A 334 0.34 18.66 17.97
CA GLN A 334 -0.93 19.37 18.13
C GLN A 334 -1.07 20.54 17.13
N GLU A 335 -0.01 21.32 16.92
CA GLU A 335 0.02 22.39 15.93
C GLU A 335 -0.12 21.86 14.50
N ALA A 336 0.60 20.79 14.15
CA ALA A 336 0.50 20.15 12.83
C ALA A 336 -0.91 19.61 12.57
N LEU A 337 -1.54 18.96 13.57
CA LEU A 337 -2.92 18.49 13.47
C LEU A 337 -3.91 19.64 13.26
N GLN A 338 -3.72 20.77 13.94
CA GLN A 338 -4.55 21.96 13.74
C GLN A 338 -4.39 22.52 12.32
N ALA A 339 -3.16 22.60 11.82
CA ALA A 339 -2.87 23.07 10.45
C ALA A 339 -3.52 22.16 9.39
N VAL A 340 -3.40 20.84 9.53
CA VAL A 340 -4.03 19.85 8.63
C VAL A 340 -5.56 19.90 8.72
N ASN A 341 -6.12 20.03 9.92
CA ASN A 341 -7.58 20.11 10.07
C ASN A 341 -8.17 21.40 9.46
N ALA A 342 -7.38 22.46 9.37
CA ALA A 342 -7.75 23.73 8.73
C ALA A 342 -7.71 23.70 7.19
N LEU A 343 -7.27 22.60 6.55
CA LEU A 343 -7.24 22.50 5.09
C LEU A 343 -8.65 22.62 4.49
N ILE A 344 -8.76 23.38 3.40
CA ILE A 344 -9.99 23.55 2.63
C ILE A 344 -9.65 23.38 1.15
N SER A 345 -10.43 22.58 0.45
CA SER A 345 -10.28 22.34 -0.99
C SER A 345 -10.73 23.56 -1.81
N ASN A 346 -9.86 24.09 -2.66
CA ASN A 346 -10.14 25.19 -3.59
C ASN A 346 -9.04 25.28 -4.68
N GLY A 347 -9.42 25.65 -5.89
CA GLY A 347 -8.51 25.99 -6.99
C GLY A 347 -8.19 24.81 -7.91
N GLY A 348 -7.22 25.01 -8.80
CA GLY A 348 -6.70 23.99 -9.72
C GLY A 348 -5.60 23.15 -9.07
N THR A 349 -4.77 22.50 -9.90
CA THR A 349 -3.71 21.58 -9.46
C THR A 349 -2.39 21.98 -10.13
N ASN A 350 -1.43 22.47 -9.35
CA ASN A 350 -0.08 22.86 -9.79
C ASN A 350 0.98 22.07 -8.98
N ILE A 351 1.32 20.88 -9.50
CA ILE A 351 2.21 19.93 -8.83
C ILE A 351 3.64 20.48 -8.78
N ALA A 352 4.10 21.10 -9.87
CA ALA A 352 5.45 21.66 -9.96
C ALA A 352 5.73 22.70 -8.86
N GLU A 353 4.79 23.62 -8.61
CA GLU A 353 4.94 24.62 -7.54
C GLU A 353 4.98 23.98 -6.15
N GLY A 354 4.16 22.94 -5.92
CA GLY A 354 4.16 22.17 -4.68
C GLY A 354 5.51 21.52 -4.41
N LEU A 355 6.05 20.81 -5.42
CA LEU A 355 7.35 20.14 -5.35
C LEU A 355 8.50 21.13 -5.24
N ARG A 356 8.48 22.24 -5.98
CA ARG A 356 9.49 23.31 -5.86
C ARG A 356 9.56 23.86 -4.45
N LYS A 357 8.40 24.08 -3.82
CA LYS A 357 8.32 24.54 -2.43
C LYS A 357 8.81 23.46 -1.46
N GLY A 358 8.50 22.18 -1.70
CA GLY A 358 8.99 21.05 -0.89
C GLY A 358 10.51 20.88 -0.97
N ALA A 359 11.05 20.91 -2.18
CA ALA A 359 12.49 20.90 -2.43
C ALA A 359 13.19 22.08 -1.75
N LYS A 360 12.57 23.27 -1.79
CA LYS A 360 13.10 24.46 -1.11
C LYS A 360 13.16 24.27 0.40
N VAL A 361 12.12 23.73 1.04
CA VAL A 361 12.14 23.41 2.49
C VAL A 361 13.31 22.47 2.81
N MET A 362 13.50 21.46 1.96
CA MET A 362 14.60 20.51 2.14
C MET A 362 15.98 21.12 1.91
N THR A 363 16.10 22.10 1.02
CA THR A 363 17.39 22.71 0.66
C THR A 363 17.80 23.80 1.66
N ASP A 364 16.85 24.62 2.11
CA ASP A 364 17.08 25.79 2.95
C ASP A 364 17.21 25.46 4.45
N ARG A 365 16.87 24.24 4.87
CA ARG A 365 16.92 23.81 6.28
C ARG A 365 18.34 23.91 6.87
N LYS A 366 18.45 24.39 8.11
CA LYS A 366 19.73 24.54 8.83
C LYS A 366 20.31 23.21 9.26
N CYS A 367 19.49 22.35 9.87
CA CYS A 367 19.90 21.03 10.31
C CYS A 367 19.41 19.98 9.31
N LYS A 368 20.18 18.91 9.11
CA LYS A 368 19.79 17.78 8.24
C LYS A 368 19.70 16.50 9.08
N SER A 369 18.50 15.96 9.19
CA SER A 369 18.33 14.62 9.76
C SER A 369 18.95 13.58 8.81
N PRO A 370 19.41 12.43 9.32
CA PRO A 370 19.99 11.38 8.49
C PRO A 370 19.03 10.95 7.37
N VAL A 371 17.76 10.72 7.72
CA VAL A 371 16.72 10.31 6.78
C VAL A 371 15.91 11.54 6.35
N SER A 372 15.67 11.68 5.05
CA SER A 372 14.86 12.78 4.49
C SER A 372 13.97 12.26 3.37
N SER A 373 12.69 12.65 3.36
CA SER A 373 11.76 12.19 2.32
C SER A 373 10.64 13.19 2.07
N ILE A 374 10.12 13.19 0.84
CA ILE A 374 8.94 13.96 0.43
C ILE A 374 7.80 13.00 0.11
N ILE A 375 6.62 13.25 0.69
CA ILE A 375 5.38 12.55 0.30
C ILE A 375 4.53 13.51 -0.51
N LEU A 376 4.20 13.14 -1.75
CA LEU A 376 3.29 13.86 -2.63
C LEU A 376 1.96 13.12 -2.72
N LEU A 377 0.84 13.78 -2.44
CA LEU A 377 -0.49 13.23 -2.70
C LEU A 377 -1.29 14.16 -3.61
N SER A 378 -1.88 13.59 -4.66
CA SER A 378 -2.67 14.30 -5.66
C SER A 378 -3.78 13.41 -6.22
N ASP A 379 -4.96 13.98 -6.48
CA ASP A 379 -6.07 13.32 -7.17
C ASP A 379 -6.32 13.87 -8.58
N GLY A 380 -5.59 14.92 -8.98
CA GLY A 380 -5.80 15.62 -10.24
C GLY A 380 -4.62 15.56 -11.21
N GLN A 381 -4.87 16.07 -12.42
CA GLN A 381 -3.86 16.31 -13.46
C GLN A 381 -3.21 17.68 -13.25
N ASP A 382 -1.92 17.84 -13.57
CA ASP A 382 -1.29 19.17 -13.54
C ASP A 382 -1.92 20.07 -14.61
N THR A 383 -2.62 21.10 -14.15
CA THR A 383 -3.39 22.01 -15.01
C THR A 383 -2.57 23.19 -15.53
N TYR A 384 -1.35 23.40 -15.00
CA TYR A 384 -0.57 24.62 -15.27
C TYR A 384 0.66 24.38 -16.16
N THR A 385 1.27 23.20 -16.09
CA THR A 385 2.48 22.88 -16.87
C THR A 385 2.17 22.29 -18.25
N ILE A 386 0.96 21.74 -18.46
CA ILE A 386 0.55 21.07 -19.70
C ILE A 386 0.03 22.04 -20.78
N THR A 387 -0.29 23.30 -20.43
CA THR A 387 -0.88 24.31 -21.34
C THR A 387 0.12 25.15 -22.15
N SER A 388 1.30 24.64 -22.49
CA SER A 388 2.10 25.21 -23.60
C SER A 388 1.77 24.48 -24.90
N PRO A 389 0.90 25.01 -25.79
CA PRO A 389 0.60 24.41 -27.08
C PRO A 389 1.77 24.68 -28.04
N ARG A 390 2.86 23.95 -27.89
CA ARG A 390 3.81 23.71 -28.98
C ARG A 390 3.78 22.23 -29.31
N ALA A 391 3.31 21.98 -30.53
CA ALA A 391 3.07 20.69 -31.14
C ALA A 391 4.20 19.67 -30.90
N ASN A 392 3.80 18.42 -30.67
CA ASN A 392 4.57 17.19 -30.90
C ASN A 392 5.83 16.93 -30.05
N SER A 393 6.05 17.60 -28.92
CA SER A 393 7.08 17.19 -27.96
C SER A 393 6.46 16.38 -26.82
N ARG A 394 6.92 15.13 -26.67
CA ARG A 394 6.74 14.26 -25.49
C ARG A 394 6.74 15.11 -24.22
N THR A 395 5.64 15.13 -23.48
CA THR A 395 5.46 15.92 -22.24
C THR A 395 6.64 15.65 -21.31
N ASP A 396 7.47 16.66 -21.08
CA ASP A 396 8.69 16.50 -20.28
C ASP A 396 8.34 16.61 -18.80
N TYR A 397 7.70 15.57 -18.27
CA TYR A 397 7.31 15.46 -16.86
C TYR A 397 8.51 15.54 -15.91
N GLN A 398 9.73 15.35 -16.44
CA GLN A 398 10.98 15.52 -15.71
C GLN A 398 11.22 16.99 -15.33
N SER A 399 10.64 17.94 -16.07
CA SER A 399 10.66 19.38 -15.73
C SER A 399 9.81 19.75 -14.50
N LEU A 400 8.89 18.87 -14.06
CA LEU A 400 8.09 19.08 -12.84
C LEU A 400 8.92 18.87 -11.57
N LEU A 401 9.99 18.08 -11.67
CA LEU A 401 10.88 17.79 -10.57
C LEU A 401 12.00 18.83 -10.55
N PRO A 402 12.22 19.55 -9.44
CA PRO A 402 13.40 20.39 -9.28
C PRO A 402 14.69 19.59 -9.46
N SER A 403 15.72 20.19 -10.05
CA SER A 403 17.04 19.55 -10.24
C SER A 403 17.66 19.06 -8.93
N SER A 404 17.38 19.73 -7.81
CA SER A 404 17.83 19.30 -6.48
C SER A 404 17.21 18.00 -5.97
N LEU A 405 16.10 17.55 -6.57
CA LEU A 405 15.45 16.27 -6.25
C LEU A 405 15.79 15.18 -7.27
N HIS A 406 16.53 15.50 -8.33
CA HIS A 406 16.93 14.50 -9.32
C HIS A 406 17.99 13.58 -8.77
N ARG A 407 17.80 12.28 -9.00
CA ARG A 407 18.82 11.28 -8.72
C ARG A 407 20.06 11.51 -9.60
N GLY A 408 21.23 11.51 -8.97
CA GLY A 408 22.52 11.66 -9.68
C GLY A 408 22.92 13.10 -10.01
N SER A 409 22.18 14.13 -9.55
CA SER A 409 22.52 15.54 -9.83
C SER A 409 23.84 16.03 -9.19
N GLY A 410 24.56 15.19 -8.42
CA GLY A 410 25.84 15.52 -7.78
C GLY A 410 25.79 16.65 -6.73
N ALA A 411 24.61 17.24 -6.51
CA ALA A 411 24.38 18.42 -5.70
C ALA A 411 23.59 18.06 -4.43
N GLY A 412 24.27 17.45 -3.45
CA GLY A 412 23.72 17.21 -2.11
C GLY A 412 23.01 15.86 -1.91
N PRO A 413 22.46 15.62 -0.70
CA PRO A 413 21.82 14.36 -0.34
C PRO A 413 20.58 14.12 -1.20
N HIS A 414 20.42 12.89 -1.68
CA HIS A 414 19.30 12.46 -2.51
C HIS A 414 18.01 12.38 -1.67
N ILE A 415 16.94 13.05 -2.13
CA ILE A 415 15.66 13.11 -1.39
C ILE A 415 14.56 12.44 -2.21
N PRO A 416 14.10 11.24 -1.83
CA PRO A 416 13.06 10.54 -2.55
C PRO A 416 11.71 11.23 -2.43
N VAL A 417 10.96 11.25 -3.54
CA VAL A 417 9.56 11.68 -3.58
C VAL A 417 8.66 10.46 -3.75
N HIS A 418 7.95 10.06 -2.68
CA HIS A 418 6.93 9.03 -2.76
C HIS A 418 5.60 9.66 -3.16
N SER A 419 5.05 9.23 -4.29
CA SER A 419 3.83 9.81 -4.86
C SER A 419 2.62 8.88 -4.66
N PHE A 420 1.50 9.45 -4.24
CA PHE A 420 0.24 8.78 -3.98
C PHE A 420 -0.85 9.32 -4.90
N GLY A 421 -1.15 8.57 -5.94
CA GLY A 421 -2.23 8.88 -6.88
C GLY A 421 -3.56 8.43 -6.31
N PHE A 422 -4.48 9.37 -6.08
CA PHE A 422 -5.76 9.09 -5.43
C PHE A 422 -6.93 9.09 -6.43
N GLY A 423 -7.70 7.99 -6.47
CA GLY A 423 -8.87 7.85 -7.35
C GLY A 423 -8.50 7.70 -8.83
N ALA A 424 -9.48 7.69 -9.73
CA ALA A 424 -9.27 7.46 -11.16
C ALA A 424 -8.77 8.70 -11.95
N ASP A 425 -8.86 9.89 -11.36
CA ASP A 425 -8.70 11.17 -12.08
C ASP A 425 -7.26 11.72 -12.07
N HIS A 426 -6.37 11.10 -11.28
CA HIS A 426 -4.99 11.57 -11.10
C HIS A 426 -4.11 11.31 -12.33
N ASP A 427 -3.07 12.12 -12.52
CA ASP A 427 -2.06 11.88 -13.55
C ASP A 427 -1.05 10.82 -13.12
N ALA A 428 -1.43 9.54 -13.32
CA ALA A 428 -0.57 8.42 -13.00
C ALA A 428 0.80 8.49 -13.71
N VAL A 429 0.88 9.02 -14.93
CA VAL A 429 2.13 9.08 -15.70
C VAL A 429 3.06 10.12 -15.10
N SER A 430 2.55 11.32 -14.82
CA SER A 430 3.32 12.38 -14.14
C SER A 430 3.82 11.93 -12.77
N MET A 431 2.92 11.39 -11.94
CA MET A 431 3.25 11.00 -10.56
C MET A 431 4.25 9.84 -10.51
N HIS A 432 4.13 8.88 -11.41
CA HIS A 432 5.13 7.83 -11.57
C HIS A 432 6.49 8.41 -11.97
N SER A 433 6.51 9.27 -13.01
CA SER A 433 7.76 9.87 -13.53
C SER A 433 8.48 10.70 -12.46
N ILE A 434 7.74 11.47 -11.65
CA ILE A 434 8.28 12.23 -10.51
C ILE A 434 8.92 11.30 -9.48
N SER A 435 8.24 10.22 -9.09
CA SER A 435 8.78 9.27 -8.11
C SER A 435 9.99 8.52 -8.66
N GLU A 436 9.97 8.13 -9.92
CA GLU A 436 11.05 7.40 -10.57
C GLU A 436 12.31 8.27 -10.70
N ALA A 437 12.17 9.52 -11.16
CA ALA A 437 13.29 10.44 -11.31
C ALA A 437 13.92 10.88 -9.97
N SER A 438 13.15 10.82 -8.87
CA SER A 438 13.63 11.11 -7.51
C SER A 438 14.01 9.86 -6.72
N GLY A 439 13.92 8.65 -7.28
CA GLY A 439 14.19 7.40 -6.55
C GLY A 439 13.19 7.07 -5.42
N GLY A 440 12.00 7.67 -5.45
CA GLY A 440 10.86 7.30 -4.61
C GLY A 440 9.96 6.25 -5.26
N THR A 441 8.78 6.04 -4.68
CA THR A 441 7.81 5.03 -5.11
C THR A 441 6.47 5.62 -5.49
N PHE A 442 5.78 5.05 -6.47
CA PHE A 442 4.41 5.42 -6.84
C PHE A 442 3.38 4.41 -6.33
N SER A 443 2.44 4.90 -5.53
CA SER A 443 1.33 4.13 -4.97
C SER A 443 0.01 4.60 -5.56
N PHE A 444 -0.79 3.66 -6.06
CA PHE A 444 -2.12 3.93 -6.58
C PHE A 444 -3.19 3.55 -5.55
N ILE A 445 -3.95 4.55 -5.10
CA ILE A 445 -5.05 4.38 -4.15
C ILE A 445 -6.36 4.46 -4.91
N GLU A 446 -6.92 3.29 -5.23
CA GLU A 446 -8.20 3.18 -5.94
C GLU A 446 -9.39 3.42 -5.00
N ALA A 447 -9.36 2.79 -3.82
CA ALA A 447 -10.44 2.84 -2.83
C ALA A 447 -10.11 3.76 -1.66
N GLU A 448 -11.12 4.51 -1.23
CA GLU A 448 -11.08 5.43 -0.10
C GLU A 448 -10.62 4.78 1.21
N SER A 449 -10.91 3.49 1.43
CA SER A 449 -10.51 2.76 2.63
C SER A 449 -9.00 2.52 2.75
N VAL A 450 -8.26 2.53 1.64
CA VAL A 450 -6.86 2.07 1.57
C VAL A 450 -5.86 3.22 1.75
N ILE A 451 -6.30 4.48 1.68
CA ILE A 451 -5.39 5.65 1.80
C ILE A 451 -4.59 5.67 3.11
N GLN A 452 -5.23 5.38 4.23
CA GLN A 452 -4.55 5.39 5.53
C GLN A 452 -3.50 4.27 5.58
N ASP A 453 -3.82 3.08 5.06
CA ASP A 453 -2.94 1.92 5.01
C ASP A 453 -1.74 2.16 4.07
N ALA A 454 -1.97 2.82 2.93
CA ALA A 454 -0.90 3.21 2.00
C ALA A 454 0.11 4.17 2.66
N PHE A 455 -0.38 5.15 3.44
CA PHE A 455 0.47 6.06 4.21
C PHE A 455 1.19 5.34 5.33
N ALA A 456 0.48 4.44 6.04
CA ALA A 456 1.03 3.63 7.12
C ALA A 456 2.19 2.76 6.64
N GLN A 457 2.04 2.10 5.50
CA GLN A 457 3.10 1.32 4.85
C GLN A 457 4.32 2.19 4.53
N CYS A 458 4.12 3.37 3.94
CA CYS A 458 5.22 4.27 3.59
C CYS A 458 5.98 4.76 4.81
N ILE A 459 5.29 5.25 5.85
CA ILE A 459 5.96 5.72 7.07
C ILE A 459 6.60 4.57 7.85
N GLY A 460 6.04 3.35 7.81
CA GLY A 460 6.64 2.17 8.42
C GLY A 460 8.02 1.87 7.85
N GLY A 461 8.21 2.07 6.55
CA GLY A 461 9.53 2.04 5.92
C GLY A 461 10.42 3.21 6.35
N LEU A 462 9.95 4.46 6.18
CA LEU A 462 10.74 5.66 6.47
C LEU A 462 11.24 5.74 7.92
N LEU A 463 10.45 5.24 8.88
CA LEU A 463 10.79 5.21 10.30
C LEU A 463 11.65 3.98 10.67
N SER A 464 12.00 3.11 9.73
CA SER A 464 12.82 1.93 9.97
C SER A 464 14.10 1.89 9.12
N VAL A 465 14.55 3.03 8.58
CA VAL A 465 15.84 3.09 7.86
C VAL A 465 17.00 2.76 8.80
N VAL A 466 17.78 1.74 8.43
CA VAL A 466 18.94 1.24 9.20
C VAL A 466 20.24 1.30 8.40
N VAL A 467 20.15 1.50 7.07
CA VAL A 467 21.29 1.56 6.15
C VAL A 467 21.07 2.74 5.22
N GLN A 468 22.10 3.57 5.01
CA GLN A 468 22.09 4.67 4.04
C GLN A 468 23.18 4.52 2.99
N GLU A 469 22.93 5.08 1.80
CA GLU A 469 23.95 5.19 0.74
C GLU A 469 24.66 3.86 0.41
N LEU A 470 23.93 2.73 0.47
CA LEU A 470 24.50 1.41 0.18
C LEU A 470 24.97 1.34 -1.28
N GLN A 471 26.24 1.00 -1.43
CA GLN A 471 26.88 0.70 -2.69
C GLN A 471 27.42 -0.74 -2.67
N VAL A 472 27.09 -1.50 -3.71
CA VAL A 472 27.61 -2.84 -3.94
C VAL A 472 28.64 -2.78 -5.04
N VAL A 473 29.78 -3.43 -4.82
CA VAL A 473 30.82 -3.65 -5.83
C VAL A 473 30.91 -5.15 -6.12
N VAL A 474 30.81 -5.50 -7.40
CA VAL A 474 30.96 -6.86 -7.92
C VAL A 474 32.25 -6.92 -8.73
N ASP A 475 33.21 -7.73 -8.29
CA ASP A 475 34.53 -7.85 -8.92
C ASP A 475 34.75 -9.26 -9.48
N CYS A 476 35.03 -9.38 -10.78
CA CYS A 476 35.37 -10.65 -11.42
C CYS A 476 36.78 -11.09 -11.03
N VAL A 477 36.88 -12.24 -10.34
CA VAL A 477 38.16 -12.70 -9.78
C VAL A 477 39.10 -13.23 -10.88
N ASN A 478 38.56 -13.94 -11.87
CA ASN A 478 39.36 -14.46 -12.97
C ASN A 478 39.44 -13.45 -14.13
N PRO A 479 40.64 -13.11 -14.65
CA PRO A 479 40.80 -12.18 -15.77
C PRO A 479 40.08 -12.56 -17.07
N ARG A 480 39.70 -13.83 -17.23
CA ARG A 480 38.98 -14.34 -18.41
C ARG A 480 37.45 -14.25 -18.27
N LEU A 481 36.93 -13.96 -17.07
CA LEU A 481 35.51 -13.72 -16.88
C LEU A 481 35.15 -12.33 -17.40
N ARG A 482 33.97 -12.23 -18.00
CA ARG A 482 33.41 -10.97 -18.48
C ARG A 482 32.03 -10.77 -17.92
N LEU A 483 31.82 -9.63 -17.27
CA LEU A 483 30.54 -9.17 -16.79
C LEU A 483 29.76 -8.56 -17.97
N ASN A 484 28.64 -9.16 -18.33
CA ASN A 484 27.82 -8.70 -19.46
C ASN A 484 26.90 -7.56 -19.04
N SER A 485 26.14 -7.77 -17.97
CA SER A 485 25.19 -6.78 -17.44
C SER A 485 24.77 -7.11 -16.02
N ILE A 486 24.18 -6.12 -15.35
CA ILE A 486 23.52 -6.30 -14.05
C ILE A 486 22.05 -5.91 -14.22
N LYS A 487 21.14 -6.84 -13.93
CA LYS A 487 19.69 -6.55 -13.91
C LYS A 487 19.33 -6.00 -12.53
N ALA A 488 19.46 -4.68 -12.40
CA ALA A 488 19.21 -3.96 -11.16
C ALA A 488 17.87 -3.18 -11.14
N GLY A 489 16.94 -3.41 -12.06
CA GLY A 489 15.69 -2.65 -12.11
C GLY A 489 15.95 -1.15 -12.30
N ASN A 490 15.42 -0.30 -11.41
CA ASN A 490 15.62 1.15 -11.45
C ASN A 490 16.82 1.64 -10.61
N TYR A 491 17.59 0.72 -10.03
CA TYR A 491 18.83 1.07 -9.36
C TYR A 491 19.91 1.43 -10.38
N ILE A 492 20.69 2.49 -10.12
CA ILE A 492 21.80 2.86 -11.00
C ILE A 492 22.83 1.73 -10.90
N SER A 493 23.09 1.09 -12.02
CA SER A 493 24.11 0.07 -12.14
C SER A 493 25.03 0.37 -13.31
N THR A 494 26.33 0.25 -13.09
CA THR A 494 27.35 0.46 -14.13
C THR A 494 28.28 -0.74 -14.19
N VAL A 495 28.76 -1.05 -15.40
CA VAL A 495 29.81 -2.04 -15.63
C VAL A 495 30.99 -1.28 -16.21
N THR A 496 32.19 -1.56 -15.71
CA THR A 496 33.41 -0.92 -16.18
C THR A 496 33.70 -1.26 -17.63
N ALA A 497 34.45 -0.40 -18.33
CA ALA A 497 34.79 -0.60 -19.75
C ALA A 497 35.58 -1.90 -20.01
N ASP A 498 36.31 -2.41 -19.01
CA ASP A 498 37.02 -3.69 -19.07
C ASP A 498 36.14 -4.90 -18.74
N ALA A 499 34.85 -4.69 -18.47
CA ALA A 499 33.86 -5.71 -18.12
C ALA A 499 34.28 -6.61 -16.94
N ARG A 500 35.10 -6.10 -16.02
CA ARG A 500 35.55 -6.87 -14.85
C ARG A 500 34.91 -6.45 -13.55
N MET A 501 34.41 -5.22 -13.46
CA MET A 501 33.81 -4.70 -12.25
C MET A 501 32.43 -4.13 -12.54
N GLY A 502 31.52 -4.32 -11.60
CA GLY A 502 30.18 -3.75 -11.63
C GLY A 502 29.88 -3.02 -10.33
N PHE A 503 29.12 -1.94 -10.44
CA PHE A 503 28.67 -1.13 -9.30
C PHE A 503 27.15 -1.08 -9.29
N ILE A 504 26.56 -1.15 -8.10
CA ILE A 504 25.12 -0.96 -7.89
C ILE A 504 24.94 0.06 -6.78
N GLU A 505 24.30 1.19 -7.09
CA GLU A 505 23.88 2.17 -6.10
C GLU A 505 22.49 1.80 -5.59
N VAL A 506 22.45 1.12 -4.45
CA VAL A 506 21.21 0.64 -3.82
C VAL A 506 20.54 1.76 -3.02
N GLY A 507 21.33 2.61 -2.36
CA GLY A 507 20.81 3.70 -1.52
C GLY A 507 20.36 3.21 -0.15
N ASP A 508 19.24 3.71 0.34
CA ASP A 508 18.80 3.43 1.72
C ASP A 508 18.04 2.10 1.81
N LEU A 509 18.20 1.37 2.92
CA LEU A 509 17.39 0.18 3.24
C LEU A 509 16.68 0.32 4.59
N TYR A 510 15.43 -0.13 4.60
CA TYR A 510 14.62 -0.30 5.80
C TYR A 510 15.03 -1.57 6.56
N ALA A 511 14.71 -1.65 7.85
CA ALA A 511 15.00 -2.81 8.67
C ALA A 511 14.37 -4.06 8.06
N GLU A 512 15.16 -5.13 7.96
CA GLU A 512 14.78 -6.41 7.35
C GLU A 512 14.33 -6.32 5.88
N GLU A 513 14.63 -5.22 5.21
CA GLU A 513 14.33 -5.05 3.79
C GLU A 513 15.28 -5.87 2.93
N GLU A 514 14.72 -6.52 1.90
CA GLU A 514 15.45 -7.41 1.01
C GLU A 514 15.58 -6.83 -0.41
N ARG A 515 16.73 -7.09 -1.07
CA ARG A 515 17.02 -6.69 -2.45
C ARG A 515 17.72 -7.79 -3.21
N ASP A 516 17.19 -8.10 -4.39
CA ASP A 516 17.69 -9.14 -5.28
C ASP A 516 18.16 -8.55 -6.63
N PHE A 517 19.40 -8.86 -7.01
CA PHE A 517 20.01 -8.41 -8.26
C PHE A 517 20.57 -9.60 -9.04
N LEU A 518 20.36 -9.64 -10.36
CA LEU A 518 20.97 -10.66 -11.22
C LEU A 518 22.21 -10.08 -11.90
N VAL A 519 23.36 -10.68 -11.61
CA VAL A 519 24.65 -10.41 -12.24
C VAL A 519 24.83 -11.42 -13.37
N ILE A 520 24.98 -10.94 -14.60
CA ILE A 520 25.06 -11.79 -15.80
C ILE A 520 26.49 -11.74 -16.34
N LEU A 521 27.14 -12.90 -16.46
CA LEU A 521 28.52 -13.00 -16.91
C LEU A 521 28.74 -14.18 -17.87
N ASP A 522 29.84 -14.15 -18.62
CA ASP A 522 30.27 -15.27 -19.45
C ASP A 522 31.34 -16.11 -18.75
N ILE A 523 31.08 -17.41 -18.61
CA ILE A 523 32.04 -18.37 -18.08
C ILE A 523 32.90 -18.91 -19.22
N PRO A 524 34.23 -18.70 -19.20
CA PRO A 524 35.14 -19.19 -20.23
C PRO A 524 35.43 -20.69 -20.07
N ILE A 525 36.04 -21.27 -21.10
CA ILE A 525 36.64 -22.60 -21.01
C ILE A 525 37.87 -22.52 -20.10
N ASP A 526 37.96 -23.43 -19.13
CA ASP A 526 39.10 -23.54 -18.23
C ASP A 526 39.37 -25.01 -17.94
N LYS A 527 40.41 -25.56 -18.57
CA LYS A 527 40.69 -27.00 -18.54
C LYS A 527 41.47 -27.47 -17.31
N TYR A 528 42.01 -26.55 -16.52
CA TYR A 528 42.99 -26.86 -15.48
C TYR A 528 42.40 -26.81 -14.07
N SER A 529 41.45 -25.92 -13.83
CA SER A 529 40.87 -25.70 -12.50
C SER A 529 39.68 -26.63 -12.25
N ALA A 530 39.61 -27.25 -11.07
CA ALA A 530 38.49 -28.08 -10.65
C ALA A 530 37.31 -27.25 -10.13
N ASP A 531 37.59 -26.02 -9.71
CA ASP A 531 36.66 -25.00 -9.26
C ASP A 531 37.01 -23.66 -9.92
N MET A 532 36.05 -22.74 -9.95
CA MET A 532 36.26 -21.40 -10.48
C MET A 532 35.55 -20.39 -9.59
N THR A 533 36.32 -19.50 -8.97
CA THR A 533 35.76 -18.32 -8.32
C THR A 533 35.34 -17.32 -9.39
N LEU A 534 34.05 -16.99 -9.40
CA LEU A 534 33.42 -16.13 -10.38
C LEU A 534 33.57 -14.65 -9.97
N VAL A 535 32.88 -14.27 -8.90
CA VAL A 535 32.82 -12.88 -8.43
C VAL A 535 33.08 -12.78 -6.94
N LYS A 536 33.67 -11.65 -6.56
CA LYS A 536 33.89 -11.21 -5.18
C LYS A 536 33.01 -9.99 -4.94
N ILE A 537 32.14 -10.07 -3.94
CA ILE A 537 31.21 -8.98 -3.61
C ILE A 537 31.72 -8.21 -2.41
N LYS A 538 31.67 -6.88 -2.52
CA LYS A 538 31.94 -5.93 -1.44
C LYS A 538 30.77 -4.97 -1.29
N CYS A 539 30.56 -4.47 -0.08
CA CYS A 539 29.49 -3.52 0.21
C CYS A 539 30.04 -2.41 1.10
N HIS A 540 29.61 -1.19 0.80
CA HIS A 540 29.92 0.02 1.56
C HIS A 540 28.60 0.72 1.85
N TYR A 541 28.37 1.09 3.10
CA TYR A 541 27.17 1.82 3.48
C TYR A 541 27.43 2.70 4.70
N LYS A 542 26.52 3.62 4.95
CA LYS A 542 26.58 4.53 6.09
C LYS A 542 25.52 4.15 7.12
N ASP A 543 25.92 4.03 8.38
CA ASP A 543 24.98 3.86 9.49
C ASP A 543 24.27 5.20 9.77
N PRO A 544 22.93 5.27 9.76
CA PRO A 544 22.20 6.52 9.95
C PRO A 544 22.30 7.10 11.37
N ILE A 545 22.62 6.29 12.38
CA ILE A 545 22.74 6.70 13.78
C ILE A 545 24.17 7.19 14.06
N THR A 546 25.18 6.36 13.80
CA THR A 546 26.58 6.70 14.07
C THR A 546 27.18 7.63 13.01
N LYS A 547 26.58 7.65 11.80
CA LYS A 547 27.08 8.34 10.60
C LYS A 547 28.42 7.83 10.09
N GLU A 548 28.90 6.70 10.62
CA GLU A 548 30.14 6.08 10.19
C GLU A 548 29.95 5.30 8.89
N LEU A 549 30.99 5.26 8.07
CA LEU A 549 31.04 4.45 6.87
C LEU A 549 31.46 3.02 7.26
N VAL A 550 30.56 2.07 7.10
CA VAL A 550 30.80 0.66 7.31
C VAL A 550 31.20 0.02 5.99
N THR A 551 32.37 -0.64 5.99
CA THR A 551 32.83 -1.47 4.87
C THR A 551 32.84 -2.91 5.32
N LEU A 552 32.12 -3.76 4.61
CA LEU A 552 32.15 -5.20 4.83
C LEU A 552 33.46 -5.76 4.29
N GLU A 553 34.42 -6.03 5.18
CA GLU A 553 35.75 -6.53 4.85
C GLU A 553 35.72 -7.99 4.36
N GLU A 554 34.74 -8.78 4.84
CA GLU A 554 34.53 -10.15 4.42
C GLU A 554 33.88 -10.20 3.03
N SER A 555 34.73 -10.30 2.03
CA SER A 555 34.25 -10.43 0.67
C SER A 555 33.62 -11.81 0.43
N ARG A 556 32.35 -11.84 0.05
CA ARG A 556 31.67 -13.10 -0.30
C ARG A 556 32.00 -13.48 -1.75
N ASN A 557 32.60 -14.66 -1.89
CA ASN A 557 33.00 -15.22 -3.18
C ASN A 557 31.91 -16.15 -3.70
N VAL A 558 31.64 -16.09 -5.00
CA VAL A 558 30.78 -17.07 -5.69
C VAL A 558 31.69 -18.06 -6.40
N VAL A 559 31.57 -19.34 -6.07
CA VAL A 559 32.40 -20.40 -6.64
C VAL A 559 31.51 -21.43 -7.31
N ILE A 560 31.92 -21.91 -8.48
CA ILE A 560 31.29 -23.04 -9.17
C ILE A 560 32.29 -24.17 -9.36
N GLN A 561 31.78 -25.39 -9.49
CA GLN A 561 32.59 -26.55 -9.84
C GLN A 561 32.81 -26.65 -11.34
N ARG A 562 33.98 -27.15 -11.75
CA ARG A 562 34.42 -27.34 -13.13
C ARG A 562 34.76 -28.82 -13.41
N PRO A 563 33.76 -29.73 -13.39
CA PRO A 563 33.97 -31.16 -13.66
C PRO A 563 34.30 -31.43 -15.14
N GLU A 564 34.81 -32.63 -15.44
CA GLU A 564 35.05 -33.08 -16.82
C GLU A 564 33.76 -33.45 -17.56
N THR A 565 32.82 -34.07 -16.84
CA THR A 565 31.50 -34.44 -17.33
C THR A 565 30.46 -33.85 -16.40
N THR A 566 29.55 -33.05 -16.93
CA THR A 566 28.46 -32.47 -16.14
C THR A 566 27.41 -33.53 -15.84
N GLY A 567 27.01 -33.67 -14.58
CA GLY A 567 25.85 -34.47 -14.18
C GLY A 567 24.52 -33.77 -14.51
N GLN A 568 23.43 -34.20 -13.88
CA GLN A 568 22.15 -33.52 -13.99
C GLN A 568 22.24 -32.12 -13.34
N LEU A 569 22.09 -31.09 -14.16
CA LEU A 569 22.12 -29.70 -13.71
C LEU A 569 20.84 -29.38 -12.95
N SER A 570 20.95 -29.12 -11.65
CA SER A 570 19.87 -28.52 -10.85
C SER A 570 19.99 -27.00 -10.94
N VAL A 571 18.95 -26.35 -11.47
CA VAL A 571 18.85 -24.88 -11.49
C VAL A 571 18.54 -24.39 -10.07
N SER A 572 19.19 -23.31 -9.63
CA SER A 572 18.86 -22.66 -8.36
C SER A 572 17.45 -22.08 -8.41
N MET A 573 16.63 -22.45 -7.43
CA MET A 573 15.25 -21.98 -7.27
C MET A 573 15.20 -20.47 -7.04
N GLU A 574 16.17 -19.94 -6.30
CA GLU A 574 16.30 -18.52 -5.99
C GLU A 574 16.59 -17.71 -7.26
N VAL A 575 17.52 -18.19 -8.10
CA VAL A 575 17.86 -17.57 -9.38
C VAL A 575 16.66 -17.62 -10.33
N ASP A 576 16.01 -18.78 -10.49
CA ASP A 576 14.85 -18.94 -11.37
C ASP A 576 13.68 -18.02 -10.96
N ARG A 577 13.37 -17.95 -9.65
CA ARG A 577 12.37 -17.04 -9.08
C ARG A 577 12.67 -15.57 -9.43
N GLN A 578 13.93 -15.15 -9.33
CA GLN A 578 14.31 -13.77 -9.63
C GLN A 578 14.35 -13.47 -11.13
N ARG A 579 14.70 -14.45 -11.96
CA ARG A 579 14.55 -14.37 -13.42
C ARG A 579 13.08 -14.17 -13.81
N ASN A 580 12.16 -14.90 -13.17
CA ASN A 580 10.72 -14.73 -13.37
C ASN A 580 10.24 -13.33 -13.00
N ARG A 581 10.70 -12.76 -11.88
CA ARG A 581 10.40 -11.38 -11.49
C ARG A 581 10.86 -10.37 -12.54
N VAL A 582 12.12 -10.47 -13.00
CA VAL A 582 12.68 -9.56 -14.01
C VAL A 582 11.93 -9.68 -15.33
N CYS A 583 11.65 -10.91 -15.79
CA CYS A 583 10.87 -11.16 -17.00
C CYS A 583 9.44 -10.57 -16.89
N ALA A 584 8.77 -10.76 -15.75
CA ALA A 584 7.45 -10.19 -15.51
C ALA A 584 7.48 -8.65 -15.55
N ALA A 585 8.47 -8.02 -14.91
CA ALA A 585 8.60 -6.56 -14.93
C ALA A 585 8.89 -6.01 -16.35
N GLU A 586 9.72 -6.69 -17.13
CA GLU A 586 9.97 -6.35 -18.54
C GLU A 586 8.68 -6.47 -19.38
N ALA A 587 7.91 -7.56 -19.19
CA ALA A 587 6.63 -7.77 -19.86
C ALA A 587 5.57 -6.74 -19.45
N MET A 588 5.51 -6.34 -18.18
CA MET A 588 4.64 -5.25 -17.70
C MET A 588 4.96 -3.92 -18.39
N ALA A 589 6.25 -3.61 -18.55
CA ALA A 589 6.71 -2.39 -19.21
C ALA A 589 6.38 -2.40 -20.71
N GLU A 590 6.59 -3.54 -21.38
CA GLU A 590 6.23 -3.73 -22.79
C GLU A 590 4.71 -3.64 -23.00
N ALA A 591 3.92 -4.32 -22.17
CA ALA A 591 2.47 -4.29 -22.22
C ALA A 591 1.93 -2.87 -22.00
N ARG A 592 2.47 -2.13 -21.02
CA ARG A 592 2.17 -0.72 -20.84
C ARG A 592 2.47 0.07 -22.11
N ALA A 593 3.66 -0.08 -22.69
CA ALA A 593 4.06 0.67 -23.88
C ALA A 593 3.12 0.38 -25.08
N ALA A 594 2.67 -0.87 -25.25
CA ALA A 594 1.67 -1.24 -26.24
C ALA A 594 0.30 -0.62 -25.95
N ALA A 595 -0.17 -0.68 -24.70
CA ALA A 595 -1.43 -0.10 -24.27
C ALA A 595 -1.48 1.43 -24.45
N GLU A 596 -0.38 2.13 -24.18
CA GLU A 596 -0.26 3.58 -24.41
C GLU A 596 -0.37 3.94 -25.90
N ARG A 597 0.18 3.11 -26.80
CA ARG A 597 -0.01 3.24 -28.26
C ARG A 597 -1.43 2.91 -28.74
N GLY A 598 -2.30 2.44 -27.84
CA GLY A 598 -3.67 2.03 -28.14
C GLY A 598 -3.81 0.55 -28.54
N ASP A 599 -2.71 -0.20 -28.58
CA ASP A 599 -2.72 -1.64 -28.91
C ASP A 599 -2.88 -2.49 -27.65
N LEU A 600 -4.11 -2.52 -27.14
CA LEU A 600 -4.47 -3.31 -25.95
C LEU A 600 -4.41 -4.82 -26.21
N THR A 601 -4.63 -5.24 -27.45
CA THR A 601 -4.57 -6.67 -27.82
C THR A 601 -3.14 -7.18 -27.71
N ALA A 602 -2.16 -6.44 -28.25
CA ALA A 602 -0.76 -6.78 -28.07
C ALA A 602 -0.36 -6.74 -26.59
N ALA A 603 -0.81 -5.72 -25.85
CA ALA A 603 -0.52 -5.61 -24.41
C ALA A 603 -0.99 -6.84 -23.62
N VAL A 604 -2.25 -7.27 -23.81
CA VAL A 604 -2.81 -8.46 -23.15
C VAL A 604 -2.06 -9.74 -23.58
N SER A 605 -1.70 -9.85 -24.86
CA SER A 605 -0.94 -10.98 -25.41
C SER A 605 0.46 -11.11 -24.78
N VAL A 606 1.17 -10.00 -24.61
CA VAL A 606 2.49 -9.96 -23.94
C VAL A 606 2.38 -10.47 -22.50
N LEU A 607 1.39 -9.99 -21.75
CA LEU A 607 1.15 -10.46 -20.38
C LEU A 607 0.75 -11.94 -20.33
N GLU A 608 -0.02 -12.41 -21.33
CA GLU A 608 -0.47 -13.81 -21.39
C GLU A 608 0.70 -14.75 -21.68
N HIS A 609 1.54 -14.36 -22.61
CA HIS A 609 2.75 -15.08 -22.97
C HIS A 609 3.68 -15.20 -21.76
N CYS A 610 3.96 -14.08 -21.09
CA CYS A 610 4.79 -14.06 -19.89
C CYS A 610 4.20 -14.94 -18.78
N ARG A 611 2.88 -14.85 -18.51
CA ARG A 611 2.22 -15.68 -17.49
C ARG A 611 2.30 -17.17 -17.82
N LYS A 612 2.20 -17.55 -19.09
CA LYS A 612 2.36 -18.95 -19.54
C LYS A 612 3.80 -19.43 -19.34
N GLN A 613 4.78 -18.66 -19.80
CA GLN A 613 6.20 -18.99 -19.61
C GLN A 613 6.56 -19.14 -18.14
N LEU A 614 6.09 -18.22 -17.30
CA LEU A 614 6.29 -18.27 -15.85
C LEU A 614 5.76 -19.59 -15.28
N SER A 615 4.56 -20.03 -15.68
CA SER A 615 3.96 -21.28 -15.18
C SER A 615 4.73 -22.56 -15.55
N GLU A 616 5.60 -22.49 -16.55
CA GLU A 616 6.43 -23.62 -17.01
C GLU A 616 7.79 -23.68 -16.29
N THR A 617 8.15 -22.64 -15.52
CA THR A 617 9.43 -22.59 -14.79
C THR A 617 9.45 -23.45 -13.52
N VAL A 618 10.65 -23.79 -13.06
CA VAL A 618 10.85 -24.70 -11.93
C VAL A 618 10.30 -24.10 -10.63
N SER A 619 10.54 -22.82 -10.40
CA SER A 619 10.05 -22.09 -9.21
C SER A 619 8.52 -22.00 -9.18
N ALA A 620 7.87 -21.77 -10.32
CA ALA A 620 6.42 -21.76 -10.39
C ALA A 620 5.80 -23.14 -10.18
N GLN A 621 6.38 -24.19 -10.77
CA GLN A 621 5.93 -25.58 -10.59
C GLN A 621 6.10 -26.08 -9.15
N ALA A 622 7.12 -25.59 -8.45
CA ALA A 622 7.31 -25.85 -7.03
C ALA A 622 6.36 -25.08 -6.10
N GLY A 623 5.52 -24.18 -6.64
CA GLY A 623 4.57 -23.39 -5.88
C GLY A 623 5.21 -22.24 -5.09
N ASP A 624 6.31 -21.66 -5.59
CA ASP A 624 6.94 -20.49 -4.98
C ASP A 624 5.94 -19.33 -4.83
N ARG A 625 5.90 -18.73 -3.65
CA ARG A 625 4.91 -17.69 -3.31
C ARG A 625 5.02 -16.45 -4.20
N LEU A 626 6.23 -16.03 -4.55
CA LEU A 626 6.43 -14.87 -5.42
C LEU A 626 5.95 -15.17 -6.84
N CYS A 627 6.22 -16.36 -7.36
CA CYS A 627 5.76 -16.77 -8.67
C CYS A 627 4.22 -16.85 -8.76
N VAL A 628 3.58 -17.38 -7.72
CA VAL A 628 2.10 -17.41 -7.61
C VAL A 628 1.53 -15.99 -7.58
N ALA A 629 2.13 -15.10 -6.77
CA ALA A 629 1.73 -13.70 -6.70
C ALA A 629 1.89 -12.99 -8.06
N LEU A 630 3.06 -13.11 -8.70
CA LEU A 630 3.32 -12.54 -10.04
C LEU A 630 2.30 -13.02 -11.07
N GLY A 631 1.97 -14.32 -11.08
CA GLY A 631 0.96 -14.87 -11.99
C GLY A 631 -0.43 -14.27 -11.80
N ALA A 632 -0.83 -14.01 -10.55
CA ALA A 632 -2.10 -13.35 -10.23
C ALA A 632 -2.07 -11.85 -10.58
N GLU A 633 -0.95 -11.15 -10.35
CA GLU A 633 -0.78 -9.75 -10.73
C GLU A 633 -0.83 -9.54 -12.24
N LEU A 634 -0.13 -10.36 -13.02
CA LEU A 634 -0.17 -10.31 -14.48
C LEU A 634 -1.60 -10.53 -14.99
N LYS A 635 -2.35 -11.43 -14.35
CA LYS A 635 -3.76 -11.67 -14.69
C LYS A 635 -4.64 -10.45 -14.39
N GLU A 636 -4.50 -9.83 -13.22
CA GLU A 636 -5.22 -8.59 -12.88
C GLU A 636 -4.91 -7.46 -13.88
N MET A 637 -3.65 -7.32 -14.30
CA MET A 637 -3.25 -6.35 -15.32
C MET A 637 -3.93 -6.63 -16.67
N GLN A 638 -4.05 -7.89 -17.08
CA GLN A 638 -4.77 -8.27 -18.29
C GLN A 638 -6.25 -7.86 -18.22
N GLU A 639 -6.92 -8.14 -17.11
CA GLU A 639 -8.32 -7.79 -16.89
C GLU A 639 -8.53 -6.27 -16.93
N ARG A 640 -7.60 -5.51 -16.35
CA ARG A 640 -7.61 -4.05 -16.38
C ARG A 640 -7.20 -3.44 -17.73
N MET A 641 -6.68 -4.24 -18.66
CA MET A 641 -6.41 -3.87 -20.05
C MET A 641 -7.53 -4.27 -21.03
N ALA A 642 -8.67 -4.77 -20.54
CA ALA A 642 -9.76 -5.28 -21.40
C ALA A 642 -10.32 -4.25 -22.40
N ASN A 643 -10.31 -2.96 -22.05
CA ASN A 643 -10.64 -1.88 -22.97
C ASN A 643 -10.02 -0.55 -22.52
N ARG A 644 -10.02 0.43 -23.43
CA ARG A 644 -9.35 1.72 -23.22
C ARG A 644 -9.84 2.46 -21.98
N ARG A 645 -11.14 2.44 -21.69
CA ARG A 645 -11.71 3.14 -20.53
C ARG A 645 -11.25 2.54 -19.20
N VAL A 646 -11.23 1.21 -19.10
CA VAL A 646 -10.75 0.52 -17.89
C VAL A 646 -9.25 0.75 -17.70
N TYR A 647 -8.48 0.68 -18.79
CA TYR A 647 -7.06 0.98 -18.75
C TYR A 647 -6.77 2.41 -18.29
N GLU A 648 -7.44 3.41 -18.87
CA GLU A 648 -7.21 4.81 -18.51
C GLU A 648 -7.67 5.15 -17.09
N SER A 649 -8.78 4.58 -16.62
CA SER A 649 -9.33 4.89 -15.29
C SER A 649 -8.62 4.20 -14.13
N SER A 650 -8.07 3.00 -14.32
CA SER A 650 -7.40 2.28 -13.23
C SER A 650 -6.23 1.41 -13.69
N GLY A 651 -6.30 0.78 -14.87
CA GLY A 651 -5.28 -0.16 -15.33
C GLY A 651 -3.89 0.46 -15.49
N ARG A 652 -3.81 1.68 -16.01
CA ARG A 652 -2.56 2.43 -16.16
C ARG A 652 -1.89 2.66 -14.81
N ALA A 653 -2.64 3.17 -13.83
CA ALA A 653 -2.12 3.45 -12.50
C ALA A 653 -1.71 2.17 -11.78
N TYR A 654 -2.50 1.10 -11.92
CA TYR A 654 -2.19 -0.22 -11.39
C TYR A 654 -0.88 -0.79 -11.94
N VAL A 655 -0.68 -0.75 -13.26
CA VAL A 655 0.55 -1.23 -13.91
C VAL A 655 1.76 -0.38 -13.51
N LEU A 656 1.61 0.95 -13.45
CA LEU A 656 2.68 1.85 -13.03
C LEU A 656 3.09 1.64 -11.58
N SER A 657 2.13 1.42 -10.67
CA SER A 657 2.45 1.09 -9.27
C SER A 657 3.08 -0.30 -9.16
N GLY A 658 2.64 -1.25 -10.00
CA GLY A 658 3.25 -2.55 -10.21
C GLY A 658 4.73 -2.47 -10.54
N LEU A 659 5.02 -1.77 -11.64
CA LEU A 659 6.38 -1.51 -12.12
C LEU A 659 7.23 -0.81 -11.07
N SER A 660 6.71 0.24 -10.42
CA SER A 660 7.43 0.96 -9.36
C SER A 660 7.86 0.00 -8.24
N SER A 661 6.95 -0.88 -7.80
CA SER A 661 7.26 -1.84 -6.75
C SER A 661 8.24 -2.94 -7.17
N HIS A 662 8.16 -3.51 -8.38
CA HIS A 662 9.13 -4.51 -8.84
C HIS A 662 10.49 -3.91 -9.20
N SER A 663 10.54 -2.71 -9.79
CA SER A 663 11.78 -2.05 -10.18
C SER A 663 12.57 -1.55 -8.98
N TRP A 664 11.88 -1.07 -7.94
CA TRP A 664 12.50 -0.67 -6.67
C TRP A 664 12.52 -1.79 -5.62
N GLN A 665 11.85 -2.91 -5.85
CA GLN A 665 11.68 -3.99 -4.86
C GLN A 665 11.14 -3.47 -3.52
N ARG A 666 10.22 -2.50 -3.59
CA ARG A 666 9.59 -1.85 -2.43
C ARG A 666 8.09 -2.05 -2.47
N ALA A 667 7.48 -2.14 -1.30
CA ALA A 667 6.03 -2.24 -1.21
C ALA A 667 5.38 -0.92 -1.67
N THR A 668 4.42 -1.01 -2.58
CA THR A 668 3.54 0.10 -2.98
C THR A 668 2.10 -0.29 -2.73
N ALA A 669 1.23 0.71 -2.49
CA ALA A 669 -0.20 0.44 -2.50
C ALA A 669 -0.65 0.26 -3.95
N ARG A 670 -1.33 -0.84 -4.20
CA ARG A 670 -1.97 -1.19 -5.47
C ARG A 670 -3.45 -1.34 -5.16
N GLY A 671 -4.34 -0.91 -6.07
CA GLY A 671 -5.80 -0.83 -5.85
C GLY A 671 -6.44 -2.07 -5.21
N ASP A 672 -7.71 -1.93 -4.78
CA ASP A 672 -8.42 -2.92 -3.95
C ASP A 672 -8.64 -4.24 -4.70
N SER A 673 -7.65 -5.14 -4.67
CA SER A 673 -7.79 -6.52 -5.11
C SER A 673 -8.57 -7.25 -4.02
N MET A 674 -9.82 -7.59 -4.32
CA MET A 674 -10.78 -8.21 -3.40
C MET A 674 -10.34 -9.56 -2.79
N ASP A 675 -9.16 -10.09 -3.14
CA ASP A 675 -8.55 -11.27 -2.53
C ASP A 675 -7.41 -10.87 -1.57
N SER A 676 -7.80 -10.24 -0.46
CA SER A 676 -6.96 -9.58 0.55
C SER A 676 -6.02 -10.47 1.37
N THR A 677 -5.46 -11.57 0.84
CA THR A 677 -4.53 -12.43 1.61
C THR A 677 -3.24 -12.86 0.90
N THR A 678 -3.13 -12.77 -0.42
CA THR A 678 -1.97 -13.36 -1.14
C THR A 678 -1.08 -12.34 -1.85
N LEU A 679 -1.61 -11.19 -2.26
CA LEU A 679 -0.89 -10.20 -3.08
C LEU A 679 -0.37 -8.98 -2.30
N MET A 680 -0.89 -8.75 -1.09
CA MET A 680 -0.69 -7.50 -0.34
C MET A 680 0.62 -7.42 0.47
N HIS A 681 1.51 -8.43 0.39
CA HIS A 681 2.69 -8.51 1.27
C HIS A 681 4.05 -8.53 0.55
N ALA A 682 4.08 -8.46 -0.79
CA ALA A 682 5.35 -8.45 -1.51
C ALA A 682 6.17 -7.20 -1.13
N TYR A 683 7.41 -7.42 -0.70
CA TYR A 683 8.36 -6.38 -0.25
C TYR A 683 7.94 -5.58 1.00
N GLN A 684 6.91 -6.00 1.75
CA GLN A 684 6.60 -5.38 3.03
C GLN A 684 7.58 -5.84 4.09
N THR A 685 8.15 -4.89 4.84
CA THR A 685 8.94 -5.20 6.03
C THR A 685 8.03 -5.39 7.25
N PRO A 686 8.48 -6.06 8.32
CA PRO A 686 7.69 -6.20 9.55
C PRO A 686 7.23 -4.86 10.13
N SER A 687 8.05 -3.81 10.05
CA SER A 687 7.68 -2.44 10.45
C SER A 687 6.51 -1.89 9.63
N MET A 688 6.49 -2.13 8.32
CA MET A 688 5.36 -1.73 7.47
C MET A 688 4.09 -2.46 7.84
N VAL A 689 4.16 -3.78 8.06
CA VAL A 689 3.02 -4.61 8.46
C VAL A 689 2.45 -4.15 9.82
N ASP A 690 3.32 -3.84 10.78
CA ASP A 690 2.90 -3.29 12.08
C ASP A 690 2.17 -1.95 11.90
N MET A 691 2.74 -1.03 11.10
CA MET A 691 2.08 0.27 10.84
C MET A 691 0.72 0.12 10.18
N VAL A 692 0.58 -0.77 9.19
CA VAL A 692 -0.71 -1.04 8.53
C VAL A 692 -1.70 -1.68 9.52
N THR A 693 -1.24 -2.59 10.38
CA THR A 693 -2.09 -3.17 11.43
C THR A 693 -2.55 -2.09 12.42
N ARG A 694 -1.68 -1.13 12.75
CA ARG A 694 -2.00 0.03 13.59
C ARG A 694 -2.96 0.99 12.92
N SER A 695 -2.87 1.22 11.60
CA SER A 695 -3.84 2.09 10.90
C SER A 695 -5.25 1.51 10.91
N GLN A 696 -5.37 0.19 10.81
CA GLN A 696 -6.65 -0.52 10.83
C GLN A 696 -7.29 -0.57 12.23
N THR A 697 -6.47 -0.56 13.29
CA THR A 697 -6.95 -0.63 14.68
C THR A 697 -7.13 0.75 15.35
N MET A 698 -6.41 1.78 14.88
CA MET A 698 -6.56 3.15 15.39
C MET A 698 -7.85 3.80 14.86
N TYR A 699 -8.88 3.82 15.69
CA TYR A 699 -10.02 4.70 15.53
C TYR A 699 -9.69 6.09 16.09
N PHE A 700 -9.59 7.09 15.21
CA PHE A 700 -9.67 8.49 15.60
C PHE A 700 -11.06 8.73 16.19
N GLY A 701 -11.17 8.70 17.51
CA GLY A 701 -12.37 9.16 18.21
C GLY A 701 -12.68 10.58 17.77
N SER A 702 -13.96 10.84 17.48
CA SER A 702 -14.49 12.20 17.37
C SER A 702 -14.03 13.00 18.60
N PRO A 703 -13.75 14.32 18.48
CA PRO A 703 -13.31 15.11 19.62
C PRO A 703 -14.32 14.91 20.75
N SER A 704 -13.86 14.39 21.88
CA SER A 704 -14.71 14.18 23.05
C SER A 704 -15.39 15.51 23.37
N PRO A 705 -16.73 15.55 23.55
CA PRO A 705 -17.35 16.74 24.11
C PRO A 705 -16.69 17.00 25.45
N GLN A 706 -16.33 18.26 25.65
CA GLN A 706 -15.65 18.82 26.81
C GLN A 706 -16.02 18.11 28.11
N LEU A 707 -14.99 17.81 28.91
CA LEU A 707 -15.09 17.54 30.35
C LEU A 707 -16.21 18.40 30.95
N ALA A 708 -17.32 17.76 31.30
CA ALA A 708 -18.40 18.38 32.04
C ALA A 708 -17.80 19.02 33.30
N ALA A 709 -18.08 20.31 33.45
CA ALA A 709 -17.66 21.11 34.58
C ALA A 709 -17.96 20.38 35.89
N ARG A 710 -16.95 20.29 36.76
CA ARG A 710 -17.13 19.92 38.17
C ARG A 710 -18.18 20.86 38.77
N PRO A 711 -19.23 20.37 39.44
CA PRO A 711 -20.13 21.24 40.18
C PRO A 711 -19.35 21.90 41.33
N ALA A 712 -19.52 23.21 41.44
CA ALA A 712 -18.93 24.04 42.47
C ALA A 712 -19.29 23.51 43.87
N ARG A 713 -18.27 23.28 44.69
CA ARG A 713 -18.46 23.10 46.14
C ARG A 713 -18.91 24.44 46.71
N SER A 714 -20.05 24.43 47.38
CA SER A 714 -20.58 25.54 48.16
C SER A 714 -19.59 25.92 49.27
N PHE A 715 -19.29 27.22 49.36
CA PHE A 715 -18.55 27.81 50.47
C PHE A 715 -19.47 27.94 51.68
N SER A 716 -19.07 27.36 52.81
CA SER A 716 -19.65 27.65 54.13
C SER A 716 -18.84 28.74 54.83
N THR A 717 -19.52 29.88 55.05
CA THR A 717 -19.45 30.78 56.22
C THR A 717 -18.08 31.22 56.76
N GLN A 718 -17.86 32.52 56.57
CA GLN A 718 -16.88 33.40 57.21
C GLN A 718 -17.02 33.43 58.75
N PRO A 719 -15.93 33.58 59.52
CA PRO A 719 -15.99 33.78 60.97
C PRO A 719 -16.19 35.25 61.32
N GLN A 720 -17.01 35.55 62.32
CA GLN A 720 -17.08 36.88 62.95
C GLN A 720 -16.33 36.91 64.29
N PRO A 721 -15.77 38.07 64.68
CA PRO A 721 -14.83 38.17 65.79
C PRO A 721 -15.51 38.57 67.10
N ARG A 722 -15.27 37.81 68.16
CA ARG A 722 -14.62 38.22 69.41
C ARG A 722 -14.55 37.05 70.37
#